data_AF-A0A183UKH6-F1
#
_entry.id   AF-A0A183UKH6-F1
#
_cell.length_a   1.000
_cell.length_b   1.000
_cell.length_c   1.000
_cell.angle_alpha   90.00
_cell.angle_beta   90.00
_cell.angle_gamma   90.00
#
_symmetry.space_group_name_H-M   'P 1'
#
loop_
_entity.id
_entity.type
_entity.pdbx_description
1 polymer ?
#
loop_
_entity_poly.entity_id
_entity_poly.type
_entity_poly.pdbx_seq_one_letter_code
_entity_poly.pdbx_strand_id
1 'polypeptide(L)'
;MARREEIPDHFDWRPYNVVTPVKSQFKCGSCWAFATVGTVESAYALGTGELRSLSEQQLLDCNLENNACDGGDVDKALRYVYDEGLMREYDYPYVAHRQDTCQLRGETTRIKAAVFLHQDEASIIDWLLHYGPVNVGINVTADMKAYKGGVYTPDKWECENKIIGTHSINIVGYGTWNATNQKYWIVKNSWGQDIKADPLYGQGRRECKSAEKTAARLKAYSNLTFSLTVSRTGTCILPVESILAVSRTSQLVFLPRSMMSTSIGMDFSMKPPFIDEEEEDFFEITPKRKRRTRGLKWLAAATLCFVAIYFIYGFIAQLATDHRFTASWLWWWKKSALSDGTVELHYLDSFEKFMKRYERQYENSEEVLNRLKTFIQNMNNAKRLNDANSAASARFGENIFADWTDDEFENILMSEDALRELRKMANFIRPANKKTLKTEEVPDYFDWRPFNVVTPVKSQCRFPFLHNTFLTFLSHFALSGRLSRVSVKCGSCWAFATVAVVESAYAIANGELRSLSEQQLLDCDLNDNACDGGRVENALQYVYENGLMNEDDYPYVAHRQDACYLRGATARIKSAVFLHQDEASIIDWLLHYGPVNVVINTTADLKLYTGGVYTPQKWECENKIIGLHALSIVGYGIWNETNEKYWIVKNSWGQFNTLQINVLYFQRYGVEHGYVYFARGINACGIEDQPMGVIA
;
A
#
# COMPACT_ATOMS: atom_id res chain seq x y z
N MET A 1 33.97 22.79 -1.94
CA MET A 1 32.68 22.80 -1.23
C MET A 1 31.62 22.29 -2.20
N ALA A 2 31.38 20.98 -2.20
CA ALA A 2 30.25 20.40 -2.92
C ALA A 2 28.98 20.72 -2.10
N ARG A 3 27.89 21.12 -2.79
CA ARG A 3 26.59 21.38 -2.17
C ARG A 3 26.17 20.14 -1.40
N ARG A 4 25.83 20.28 -0.11
CA ARG A 4 24.96 19.32 0.58
C ARG A 4 23.67 19.27 -0.24
N GLU A 5 23.45 18.21 -0.99
CA GLU A 5 22.10 17.91 -1.45
C GLU A 5 21.23 17.79 -0.20
N GLU A 6 20.11 18.51 -0.18
CA GLU A 6 19.19 18.46 0.96
C GLU A 6 18.64 17.04 1.06
N ILE A 7 18.92 16.38 2.18
CA ILE A 7 18.38 15.06 2.51
C ILE A 7 16.85 15.19 2.54
N PRO A 8 16.09 14.44 1.71
CA PRO A 8 14.64 14.48 1.71
C PRO A 8 14.07 14.11 3.09
N ASP A 9 12.95 14.71 3.52
CA ASP A 9 12.29 14.33 4.79
C ASP A 9 11.64 12.93 4.75
N HIS A 10 11.49 12.38 3.55
CA HIS A 10 10.94 11.06 3.27
C HIS A 10 11.59 10.47 2.02
N PHE A 11 11.88 9.17 2.09
CA PHE A 11 12.40 8.41 0.96
C PHE A 11 11.98 6.93 1.07
N ASP A 12 11.65 6.31 -0.05
CA ASP A 12 11.15 4.93 -0.09
C ASP A 12 11.53 4.24 -1.41
N TRP A 13 12.26 3.13 -1.35
CA TRP A 13 12.68 2.39 -2.54
C TRP A 13 11.57 1.56 -3.22
N ARG A 14 10.44 1.31 -2.54
CA ARG A 14 9.39 0.41 -3.05
C ARG A 14 8.77 0.86 -4.39
N PRO A 15 8.49 2.16 -4.62
CA PRO A 15 7.95 2.63 -5.91
C PRO A 15 8.92 2.50 -7.09
N TYR A 16 10.21 2.24 -6.85
CA TYR A 16 11.26 2.27 -7.87
C TYR A 16 11.57 0.89 -8.48
N ASN A 17 10.76 -0.14 -8.19
CA ASN A 17 10.98 -1.51 -8.67
C ASN A 17 12.39 -2.08 -8.33
N VAL A 18 12.94 -1.72 -7.17
CA VAL A 18 14.24 -2.25 -6.70
C VAL A 18 14.10 -3.12 -5.46
N VAL A 19 12.88 -3.35 -4.97
CA VAL A 19 12.63 -4.15 -3.76
C VAL A 19 11.60 -5.23 -4.09
N THR A 20 11.97 -6.50 -3.96
CA THR A 20 11.02 -7.61 -4.16
C THR A 20 9.94 -7.64 -3.07
N PRO A 21 8.79 -8.28 -3.31
CA PRO A 21 7.77 -8.49 -2.28
C PRO A 21 8.30 -9.15 -1.00
N VAL A 22 7.59 -8.94 0.12
CA VAL A 22 7.90 -9.63 1.40
C VAL A 22 7.68 -11.14 1.24
N LYS A 23 8.72 -11.93 1.52
CA LYS A 23 8.70 -13.40 1.55
C LYS A 23 8.57 -13.94 2.99
N SER A 24 8.35 -15.23 3.16
CA SER A 24 8.16 -15.90 4.47
C SER A 24 9.27 -16.88 4.79
N GLN A 25 9.95 -16.67 5.92
CA GLN A 25 10.89 -17.64 6.50
C GLN A 25 10.18 -18.82 7.20
N PHE A 26 8.86 -18.77 7.35
CA PHE A 26 8.05 -19.70 8.16
C PHE A 26 8.58 -19.81 9.60
N LYS A 27 8.76 -21.04 10.11
CA LYS A 27 9.30 -21.31 11.45
C LYS A 27 10.84 -21.41 11.47
N CYS A 28 11.50 -21.30 10.32
CA CYS A 28 12.95 -21.38 10.21
C CYS A 28 13.57 -20.05 10.65
N GLY A 29 14.63 -20.07 11.47
CA GLY A 29 15.39 -18.89 11.90
C GLY A 29 16.29 -18.27 10.83
N SER A 30 15.87 -18.29 9.57
CA SER A 30 16.65 -17.89 8.38
C SER A 30 16.56 -16.39 8.04
N CYS A 31 16.12 -15.53 8.98
CA CYS A 31 16.01 -14.08 8.74
C CYS A 31 17.29 -13.45 8.17
N TRP A 32 18.46 -13.95 8.59
CA TRP A 32 19.77 -13.56 8.09
C TRP A 32 19.92 -13.78 6.57
N ALA A 33 19.36 -14.88 6.04
CA ALA A 33 19.38 -15.20 4.63
C ALA A 33 18.45 -14.25 3.87
N PHE A 34 17.21 -14.07 4.33
CA PHE A 34 16.25 -13.15 3.69
C PHE A 34 16.75 -11.70 3.64
N ALA A 35 17.31 -11.20 4.74
CA ALA A 35 17.85 -9.84 4.75
C ALA A 35 19.08 -9.70 3.84
N THR A 36 19.91 -10.75 3.74
CA THR A 36 21.04 -10.79 2.79
C THR A 36 20.53 -10.74 1.36
N VAL A 37 19.65 -11.67 0.99
CA VAL A 37 19.08 -11.76 -0.36
C VAL A 37 18.37 -10.47 -0.74
N GLY A 38 17.55 -9.88 0.12
CA GLY A 38 16.85 -8.63 -0.16
C GLY A 38 17.80 -7.45 -0.48
N THR A 39 18.97 -7.39 0.15
CA THR A 39 19.98 -6.37 -0.16
C THR A 39 20.63 -6.63 -1.52
N VAL A 40 20.91 -7.90 -1.83
CA VAL A 40 21.54 -8.32 -3.10
C VAL A 40 20.60 -8.10 -4.28
N GLU A 41 19.32 -8.48 -4.16
CA GLU A 41 18.29 -8.24 -5.16
C GLU A 41 18.20 -6.74 -5.50
N SER A 42 18.21 -5.89 -4.47
CA SER A 42 18.11 -4.44 -4.65
C SER A 42 19.36 -3.84 -5.28
N ALA A 43 20.54 -4.27 -4.84
CA ALA A 43 21.81 -3.85 -5.44
C ALA A 43 21.93 -4.29 -6.90
N TYR A 44 21.43 -5.49 -7.23
CA TYR A 44 21.36 -5.97 -8.60
C TYR A 44 20.42 -5.10 -9.44
N ALA A 45 19.19 -4.86 -8.97
CA ALA A 45 18.21 -4.04 -9.66
C ALA A 45 18.70 -2.61 -9.92
N LEU A 46 19.37 -1.99 -8.94
CA LEU A 46 19.98 -0.67 -9.09
C LEU A 46 21.15 -0.67 -10.10
N GLY A 47 21.90 -1.76 -10.18
CA GLY A 47 23.05 -1.88 -11.08
C GLY A 47 22.68 -2.25 -12.53
N THR A 48 21.56 -2.94 -12.74
CA THR A 48 21.19 -3.52 -14.05
C THR A 48 19.87 -2.97 -14.62
N GLY A 49 19.02 -2.39 -13.78
CA GLY A 49 17.63 -2.05 -14.12
C GLY A 49 16.66 -3.24 -14.08
N GLU A 50 17.13 -4.44 -13.74
CA GLU A 50 16.31 -5.66 -13.69
C GLU A 50 16.14 -6.16 -12.25
N LEU A 51 14.90 -6.20 -11.77
CA LEU A 51 14.59 -6.81 -10.48
C LEU A 51 14.43 -8.33 -10.62
N ARG A 52 15.36 -9.10 -10.03
CA ARG A 52 15.30 -10.56 -9.99
C ARG A 52 15.01 -11.04 -8.57
N SER A 53 14.12 -12.03 -8.45
CA SER A 53 13.93 -12.77 -7.19
C SER A 53 15.03 -13.82 -7.05
N LEU A 54 15.82 -13.74 -5.99
CA LEU A 54 16.99 -14.59 -5.72
C LEU A 54 16.71 -15.59 -4.59
N SER A 55 17.46 -16.69 -4.56
CA SER A 55 17.22 -17.82 -3.67
C SER A 55 17.76 -17.60 -2.26
N GLU A 56 16.86 -17.59 -1.28
CA GLU A 56 17.25 -17.73 0.13
C GLU A 56 17.70 -19.16 0.46
N GLN A 57 17.10 -20.16 -0.19
CA GLN A 57 17.39 -21.57 0.08
C GLN A 57 18.85 -21.94 -0.17
N GLN A 58 19.44 -21.39 -1.22
CA GLN A 58 20.84 -21.62 -1.54
C GLN A 58 21.75 -21.22 -0.37
N LEU A 59 21.42 -20.17 0.38
CA LEU A 59 22.19 -19.81 1.58
C LEU A 59 22.02 -20.84 2.71
N LEU A 60 20.83 -21.43 2.89
CA LEU A 60 20.61 -22.46 3.90
C LEU A 60 21.43 -23.73 3.60
N ASP A 61 21.51 -24.09 2.32
CA ASP A 61 22.13 -25.34 1.87
C ASP A 61 23.63 -25.22 1.64
N CYS A 62 24.09 -24.11 1.07
CA CYS A 62 25.46 -23.97 0.58
C CYS A 62 26.36 -23.10 1.48
N ASN A 63 25.80 -22.16 2.25
CA ASN A 63 26.59 -21.33 3.15
C ASN A 63 26.78 -22.05 4.51
N LEU A 64 27.74 -22.99 4.53
CA LEU A 64 28.01 -23.87 5.67
C LEU A 64 28.62 -23.14 6.88
N GLU A 65 29.06 -21.89 6.73
CA GLU A 65 29.51 -21.06 7.87
C GLU A 65 28.34 -20.56 8.74
N ASN A 66 27.11 -20.68 8.25
CA ASN A 66 25.88 -20.37 8.95
C ASN A 66 25.08 -21.65 9.25
N ASN A 67 24.14 -21.55 10.20
CA ASN A 67 23.43 -22.70 10.75
C ASN A 67 22.00 -22.83 10.19
N ALA A 68 21.77 -22.41 8.94
CA ALA A 68 20.47 -22.47 8.28
C ALA A 68 19.32 -21.92 9.16
N CYS A 69 18.47 -22.80 9.68
CA CYS A 69 17.32 -22.42 10.52
C CYS A 69 17.65 -22.14 11.98
N ASP A 70 18.85 -22.47 12.46
CA ASP A 70 19.29 -22.19 13.82
C ASP A 70 19.95 -20.80 13.96
N GLY A 71 19.87 -19.98 12.89
CA GLY A 71 20.42 -18.64 12.82
C GLY A 71 21.70 -18.54 11.99
N GLY A 72 22.12 -17.32 11.75
CA GLY A 72 23.29 -17.03 10.93
C GLY A 72 23.65 -15.54 10.93
N ASP A 73 24.86 -15.26 10.49
CA ASP A 73 25.43 -13.93 10.39
C ASP A 73 25.38 -13.45 8.93
N VAL A 74 24.89 -12.22 8.75
CA VAL A 74 24.72 -11.56 7.44
C VAL A 74 26.04 -11.32 6.73
N ASP A 75 27.11 -11.03 7.45
CA ASP A 75 28.43 -10.77 6.87
C ASP A 75 29.03 -12.01 6.20
N LYS A 76 28.89 -13.19 6.84
CA LYS A 76 29.24 -14.49 6.24
C LYS A 76 28.39 -14.80 5.01
N ALA A 77 27.10 -14.45 5.07
CA ALA A 77 26.20 -14.65 3.94
C ALA A 77 26.57 -13.74 2.76
N LEU A 78 26.80 -12.45 2.98
CA LEU A 78 27.27 -11.50 1.96
C LEU A 78 28.62 -11.91 1.37
N ARG A 79 29.53 -12.44 2.21
CA ARG A 79 30.78 -13.01 1.72
C ARG A 79 30.54 -14.18 0.76
N TYR A 80 29.64 -15.11 1.11
CA TYR A 80 29.26 -16.19 0.21
C TYR A 80 28.67 -15.65 -1.11
N VAL A 81 27.83 -14.61 -1.07
CA VAL A 81 27.29 -13.99 -2.30
C VAL A 81 28.38 -13.34 -3.17
N TYR A 82 29.44 -12.80 -2.56
CA TYR A 82 30.59 -12.30 -3.28
C TYR A 82 31.37 -13.43 -3.98
N ASP A 83 31.64 -14.52 -3.25
CA ASP A 83 32.46 -15.66 -3.71
C ASP A 83 31.72 -16.59 -4.69
N GLU A 84 30.43 -16.85 -4.48
CA GLU A 84 29.65 -17.85 -5.24
C GLU A 84 28.46 -17.24 -6.01
N GLY A 85 27.86 -16.19 -5.46
CA GLY A 85 26.63 -15.58 -5.98
C GLY A 85 25.36 -16.36 -5.65
N LEU A 86 24.22 -15.78 -6.00
CA LEU A 86 22.89 -16.35 -5.76
C LEU A 86 22.18 -16.71 -7.06
N MET A 87 21.61 -17.91 -7.10
CA MET A 87 20.66 -18.36 -8.12
C MET A 87 19.32 -17.64 -7.94
N ARG A 88 18.47 -17.72 -8.95
CA ARG A 88 17.10 -17.22 -8.84
C ARG A 88 16.30 -18.10 -7.89
N GLU A 89 15.32 -17.50 -7.22
CA GLU A 89 14.37 -18.23 -6.36
C GLU A 89 13.65 -19.33 -7.16
N TYR A 90 13.37 -19.09 -8.44
CA TYR A 90 12.77 -20.08 -9.35
C TYR A 90 13.64 -21.33 -9.54
N ASP A 91 14.96 -21.16 -9.63
CA ASP A 91 15.89 -22.25 -9.91
C ASP A 91 16.29 -23.01 -8.64
N TYR A 92 16.19 -22.37 -7.47
CA TYR A 92 16.49 -22.97 -6.17
C TYR A 92 15.44 -22.54 -5.12
N PRO A 93 14.24 -23.15 -5.13
CA PRO A 93 13.11 -22.69 -4.32
C PRO A 93 13.26 -22.91 -2.81
N TYR A 94 12.68 -22.02 -2.01
CA TYR A 94 12.72 -22.07 -0.54
C TYR A 94 11.87 -23.18 0.09
N VAL A 95 12.53 -24.08 0.84
CA VAL A 95 11.89 -25.19 1.57
C VAL A 95 12.00 -25.07 3.10
N ALA A 96 12.60 -23.99 3.61
CA ALA A 96 12.65 -23.66 5.04
C ALA A 96 13.35 -24.69 5.94
N HIS A 97 14.31 -25.44 5.41
CA HIS A 97 15.26 -26.28 6.14
C HIS A 97 16.45 -26.61 5.23
N ARG A 98 17.58 -27.02 5.81
CA ARG A 98 18.74 -27.49 5.04
C ARG A 98 18.43 -28.85 4.41
N GLN A 99 18.72 -29.00 3.12
CA GLN A 99 18.45 -30.22 2.34
C GLN A 99 19.67 -31.17 2.24
N ASP A 100 20.75 -30.89 2.97
CA ASP A 100 22.03 -31.62 2.95
C ASP A 100 22.64 -31.83 1.55
N THR A 101 22.17 -31.08 0.56
CA THR A 101 22.70 -31.04 -0.81
C THR A 101 22.77 -29.58 -1.25
N CYS A 102 23.90 -29.18 -1.82
CA CYS A 102 24.09 -27.87 -2.43
C CYS A 102 24.12 -28.04 -3.96
N GLN A 103 23.00 -27.76 -4.62
CA GLN A 103 22.84 -27.98 -6.06
C GLN A 103 22.92 -26.67 -6.84
N LEU A 104 24.14 -26.22 -7.14
CA LEU A 104 24.35 -25.03 -7.97
C LEU A 104 24.18 -25.38 -9.45
N ARG A 105 23.17 -24.79 -10.11
CA ARG A 105 22.91 -24.96 -11.55
C ARG A 105 22.57 -23.61 -12.18
N GLY A 106 23.21 -23.24 -13.29
CA GLY A 106 22.86 -22.03 -14.03
C GLY A 106 23.58 -20.76 -13.58
N GLU A 107 23.02 -19.60 -13.93
CA GLU A 107 23.63 -18.28 -13.69
C GLU A 107 23.44 -17.81 -12.25
N THR A 108 24.49 -17.22 -11.66
CA THR A 108 24.44 -16.63 -10.32
C THR A 108 24.62 -15.12 -10.33
N THR A 109 23.96 -14.46 -9.38
CA THR A 109 24.03 -13.02 -9.14
C THR A 109 25.01 -12.72 -8.03
N ARG A 110 26.06 -11.95 -8.33
CA ARG A 110 27.15 -11.64 -7.40
C ARG A 110 27.15 -10.16 -7.03
N ILE A 111 27.59 -9.88 -5.80
CA ILE A 111 27.91 -8.52 -5.37
C ILE A 111 29.39 -8.22 -5.62
N LYS A 112 29.71 -6.95 -5.84
CA LYS A 112 31.11 -6.50 -6.01
C LYS A 112 31.78 -6.10 -4.70
N ALA A 113 30.99 -5.70 -3.71
CA ALA A 113 31.47 -5.30 -2.39
C ALA A 113 30.32 -5.34 -1.38
N ALA A 114 30.69 -5.49 -0.11
CA ALA A 114 29.84 -5.25 1.05
C ALA A 114 30.65 -4.42 2.05
N VAL A 115 30.01 -3.48 2.73
CA VAL A 115 30.66 -2.58 3.70
C VAL A 115 29.86 -2.52 4.98
N PHE A 116 30.56 -2.40 6.11
CA PHE A 116 29.93 -2.06 7.38
C PHE A 116 29.74 -0.55 7.44
N LEU A 117 28.48 -0.13 7.61
CA LEU A 117 28.15 1.28 7.84
C LEU A 117 28.47 1.66 9.29
N HIS A 118 28.74 2.93 9.52
CA HIS A 118 28.75 3.46 10.88
C HIS A 118 27.33 3.32 11.48
N GLN A 119 27.27 3.03 12.78
CA GLN A 119 26.03 2.77 13.52
C GLN A 119 25.32 4.08 13.89
N ASP A 120 25.07 4.93 12.90
CA ASP A 120 24.38 6.20 13.07
C ASP A 120 23.37 6.43 11.94
N GLU A 121 22.33 7.20 12.25
CA GLU A 121 21.22 7.51 11.33
C GLU A 121 21.71 8.16 10.03
N ALA A 122 22.73 9.03 10.11
CA ALA A 122 23.19 9.77 8.94
C ALA A 122 23.88 8.85 7.93
N SER A 123 24.70 7.91 8.41
CA SER A 123 25.35 6.91 7.57
C SER A 123 24.37 5.95 6.89
N ILE A 124 23.28 5.59 7.59
CA ILE A 124 22.21 4.76 7.00
C ILE A 124 21.44 5.54 5.94
N ILE A 125 21.08 6.80 6.22
CA ILE A 125 20.38 7.67 5.24
C ILE A 125 21.25 7.90 4.00
N ASP A 126 22.53 8.23 4.19
CA ASP A 126 23.46 8.48 3.10
C ASP A 126 23.59 7.24 2.19
N TRP A 127 23.73 6.05 2.78
CA TRP A 127 23.75 4.82 2.00
C TRP A 127 22.43 4.57 1.28
N LEU A 128 21.29 4.75 1.98
CA LEU A 128 19.97 4.52 1.40
C LEU A 128 19.72 5.38 0.16
N LEU A 129 20.14 6.65 0.18
CA LEU A 129 19.92 7.57 -0.93
C LEU A 129 20.80 7.27 -2.14
N HIS A 130 22.02 6.77 -1.93
CA HIS A 130 23.01 6.62 -3.00
C HIS A 130 23.20 5.19 -3.51
N TYR A 131 22.95 4.18 -2.66
CA TYR A 131 23.37 2.80 -2.92
C TYR A 131 22.26 1.75 -2.74
N GLY A 132 21.13 2.10 -2.11
CA GLY A 132 20.00 1.19 -1.97
C GLY A 132 19.72 0.73 -0.53
N PRO A 133 18.81 -0.25 -0.36
CA PRO A 133 18.44 -0.82 0.94
C PRO A 133 19.63 -1.29 1.80
N VAL A 134 19.46 -1.22 3.13
CA VAL A 134 20.49 -1.53 4.14
C VAL A 134 20.06 -2.73 4.98
N ASN A 135 20.94 -3.68 5.22
CA ASN A 135 20.68 -4.78 6.16
C ASN A 135 20.96 -4.34 7.61
N VAL A 136 20.03 -4.62 8.53
CA VAL A 136 20.17 -4.31 9.96
C VAL A 136 19.68 -5.44 10.85
N GLY A 137 20.33 -5.60 12.00
CA GLY A 137 19.90 -6.50 13.08
C GLY A 137 19.12 -5.76 14.17
N ILE A 138 18.05 -6.38 14.68
CA ILE A 138 17.23 -5.86 15.76
C ILE A 138 17.03 -6.90 16.87
N ASN A 139 16.82 -6.42 18.08
CA ASN A 139 16.23 -7.18 19.17
C ASN A 139 14.72 -7.24 19.00
N VAL A 140 14.17 -8.45 19.11
CA VAL A 140 12.73 -8.69 19.11
C VAL A 140 12.26 -8.76 20.54
N THR A 141 11.30 -7.90 20.89
CA THR A 141 10.60 -7.91 22.18
C THR A 141 9.25 -8.61 22.03
N ALA A 142 8.64 -9.04 23.15
CA ALA A 142 7.44 -9.86 23.13
C ALA A 142 6.22 -9.16 22.49
N ASP A 143 6.14 -7.84 22.64
CA ASP A 143 5.12 -6.94 22.11
C ASP A 143 5.22 -6.76 20.58
N MET A 144 6.39 -6.96 19.97
CA MET A 144 6.55 -6.96 18.51
C MET A 144 5.65 -8.00 17.83
N LYS A 145 5.39 -9.14 18.50
CA LYS A 145 4.45 -10.18 18.02
C LYS A 145 3.00 -9.70 18.00
N ALA A 146 2.64 -8.75 18.87
CA ALA A 146 1.29 -8.24 19.02
C ALA A 146 1.05 -6.95 18.22
N TYR A 147 2.10 -6.36 17.65
CA TYR A 147 2.04 -5.16 16.84
C TYR A 147 1.25 -5.39 15.54
N LYS A 148 0.44 -4.39 15.16
CA LYS A 148 -0.54 -4.49 14.05
C LYS A 148 -0.54 -3.31 13.09
N GLY A 149 0.32 -2.30 13.31
CA GLY A 149 0.40 -1.09 12.48
C GLY A 149 0.85 0.14 13.26
N GLY A 150 1.16 1.23 12.55
CA GLY A 150 1.68 2.49 13.11
C GLY A 150 3.20 2.61 12.97
N VAL A 151 3.82 3.34 13.91
CA VAL A 151 5.28 3.34 14.15
C VAL A 151 5.54 2.47 15.37
N TYR A 152 6.46 1.51 15.26
CA TYR A 152 6.84 0.62 16.34
C TYR A 152 7.89 1.28 17.22
N THR A 153 7.48 1.63 18.44
CA THR A 153 8.29 2.36 19.42
C THR A 153 8.41 1.55 20.71
N PRO A 154 9.23 0.49 20.71
CA PRO A 154 9.45 -0.29 21.93
C PRO A 154 10.15 0.58 22.98
N ASP A 155 9.79 0.39 24.24
CA ASP A 155 10.47 1.07 25.34
C ASP A 155 11.92 0.61 25.44
N LYS A 156 12.84 1.55 25.67
CA LYS A 156 14.29 1.25 25.79
C LYS A 156 14.57 0.11 26.77
N TRP A 157 13.92 0.16 27.93
CA TRP A 157 14.09 -0.87 28.95
C TRP A 157 13.63 -2.25 28.46
N GLU A 158 12.59 -2.34 27.62
CA GLU A 158 12.16 -3.60 27.02
C GLU A 158 13.14 -4.09 25.96
N CYS A 159 13.70 -3.19 25.15
CA CYS A 159 14.79 -3.49 24.20
C CYS A 159 16.06 -4.02 24.88
N GLU A 160 16.28 -3.70 26.15
CA GLU A 160 17.45 -4.11 26.94
C GLU A 160 17.17 -5.35 27.81
N ASN A 161 15.95 -5.51 28.34
CA ASN A 161 15.65 -6.47 29.40
C ASN A 161 14.56 -7.50 29.04
N LYS A 162 13.80 -7.31 27.95
CA LYS A 162 12.70 -8.20 27.53
C LYS A 162 12.86 -8.71 26.09
N ILE A 163 14.09 -9.06 25.74
CA ILE A 163 14.44 -9.60 24.43
C ILE A 163 14.01 -11.08 24.38
N ILE A 164 13.25 -11.45 23.37
CA ILE A 164 12.83 -12.84 23.10
C ILE A 164 13.59 -13.48 21.94
N GLY A 165 14.42 -12.70 21.24
CA GLY A 165 15.29 -13.15 20.16
C GLY A 165 15.90 -11.98 19.39
N THR A 166 16.77 -12.29 18.44
CA THR A 166 17.34 -11.33 17.49
C THR A 166 16.77 -11.61 16.09
N HIS A 167 16.74 -10.59 15.23
CA HIS A 167 16.15 -10.68 13.90
C HIS A 167 16.85 -9.77 12.89
N SER A 168 17.02 -10.21 11.65
CA SER A 168 17.63 -9.43 10.57
C SER A 168 16.57 -8.95 9.58
N ILE A 169 16.65 -7.68 9.17
CA ILE A 169 15.68 -7.01 8.29
C ILE A 169 16.39 -6.04 7.32
N ASN A 170 15.70 -5.59 6.27
CA ASN A 170 16.22 -4.52 5.40
C ASN A 170 15.53 -3.20 5.70
N ILE A 171 16.29 -2.14 5.93
CA ILE A 171 15.77 -0.77 5.81
C ILE A 171 15.68 -0.44 4.32
N VAL A 172 14.49 -0.06 3.85
CA VAL A 172 14.19 0.26 2.45
C VAL A 172 13.78 1.73 2.26
N GLY A 173 13.73 2.50 3.34
CA GLY A 173 13.33 3.90 3.31
C GLY A 173 13.23 4.49 4.71
N TYR A 174 12.80 5.74 4.78
CA TYR A 174 12.57 6.48 6.02
C TYR A 174 11.52 7.59 5.82
N GLY A 175 11.01 8.14 6.91
CA GLY A 175 10.09 9.26 6.86
C GLY A 175 9.86 9.90 8.22
N THR A 176 9.03 10.92 8.24
CA THR A 176 8.58 11.59 9.46
C THR A 176 7.08 11.44 9.60
N TRP A 177 6.64 10.93 10.74
CA TRP A 177 5.23 10.76 11.06
C TRP A 177 4.61 12.10 11.42
N ASN A 178 3.84 12.68 10.49
CA ASN A 178 3.33 14.05 10.60
C ASN A 178 2.53 14.34 11.87
N ALA A 179 1.86 13.35 12.46
CA ALA A 179 1.04 13.58 13.65
C ALA A 179 1.88 13.82 14.93
N THR A 180 3.10 13.31 14.98
CA THR A 180 3.98 13.35 16.17
C THR A 180 5.36 13.94 15.88
N ASN A 181 5.62 14.33 14.62
CA ASN A 181 6.96 14.61 14.09
C ASN A 181 7.98 13.51 14.41
N GLN A 182 7.49 12.27 14.54
CA GLN A 182 8.32 11.13 14.93
C GLN A 182 8.97 10.54 13.69
N LYS A 183 10.30 10.60 13.63
CA LYS A 183 11.07 9.95 12.58
C LYS A 183 10.94 8.45 12.64
N TYR A 184 10.90 7.81 11.47
CA TYR A 184 10.84 6.37 11.36
C TYR A 184 11.62 5.81 10.17
N TRP A 185 12.06 4.57 10.30
CA TRP A 185 12.54 3.75 9.18
C TRP A 185 11.39 3.03 8.47
N ILE A 186 11.56 2.61 7.23
CA ILE A 186 10.65 1.68 6.53
C ILE A 186 11.44 0.39 6.38
N VAL A 187 10.99 -0.72 6.96
CA VAL A 187 11.76 -1.97 6.97
C VAL A 187 11.07 -3.13 6.26
N LYS A 188 11.72 -3.80 5.31
CA LYS A 188 11.24 -5.07 4.74
C LYS A 188 11.56 -6.21 5.72
N ASN A 189 10.53 -6.95 6.10
CA ASN A 189 10.60 -8.09 7.01
C ASN A 189 10.52 -9.43 6.23
N SER A 190 10.75 -10.56 6.92
CA SER A 190 10.76 -11.93 6.38
C SER A 190 9.74 -12.87 7.05
N TRP A 191 8.70 -12.32 7.70
CA TRP A 191 7.63 -13.11 8.35
C TRP A 191 6.39 -13.30 7.46
N GLY A 192 6.52 -13.10 6.15
CA GLY A 192 5.47 -13.33 5.16
C GLY A 192 4.42 -12.22 5.02
N GLN A 193 3.64 -12.33 3.95
CA GLN A 193 2.31 -11.75 3.80
C GLN A 193 1.30 -12.82 4.26
N ASP A 194 0.14 -12.47 4.84
CA ASP A 194 -0.84 -13.43 5.37
C ASP A 194 -1.48 -14.15 4.21
N ILE A 195 -0.81 -15.19 3.77
CA ILE A 195 -1.37 -16.34 3.11
C ILE A 195 -1.28 -17.42 4.17
N LYS A 196 -2.41 -17.77 4.78
CA LYS A 196 -2.45 -18.91 5.69
C LYS A 196 -2.03 -20.14 4.89
N ALA A 197 -0.84 -20.65 5.18
CA ALA A 197 -0.30 -21.93 4.71
C ALA A 197 -0.40 -22.13 3.19
N ASP A 198 0.62 -21.66 2.47
CA ASP A 198 0.94 -22.20 1.14
C ASP A 198 1.02 -23.75 1.21
N PRO A 199 0.18 -24.50 0.47
CA PRO A 199 0.24 -25.96 0.40
C PRO A 199 1.10 -26.46 -0.76
N LEU A 200 2.12 -25.72 -1.21
CA LEU A 200 3.07 -26.20 -2.22
C LEU A 200 4.49 -26.40 -1.70
N TYR A 201 4.69 -27.10 -0.58
CA TYR A 201 5.96 -27.78 -0.31
C TYR A 201 5.78 -29.13 0.41
N GLY A 202 5.78 -30.22 -0.37
CA GLY A 202 6.18 -31.55 0.10
C GLY A 202 5.11 -32.65 0.11
N GLN A 203 4.91 -33.33 -1.02
CA GLN A 203 4.65 -34.77 -0.97
C GLN A 203 5.90 -35.46 -0.40
N GLY A 204 5.81 -35.96 0.83
CA GLY A 204 6.87 -36.74 1.46
C GLY A 204 6.48 -37.20 2.87
N ARG A 205 5.82 -38.35 2.96
CA ARG A 205 5.36 -38.96 4.22
C ARG A 205 6.49 -39.12 5.26
N ARG A 206 6.24 -38.74 6.51
CA ARG A 206 6.13 -39.66 7.65
C ARG A 206 5.55 -38.96 8.87
N GLU A 207 4.51 -39.57 9.43
CA GLU A 207 3.83 -39.16 10.66
C GLU A 207 4.79 -39.08 11.85
N CYS A 208 4.66 -38.03 12.67
CA CYS A 208 4.80 -38.17 14.12
C CYS A 208 3.55 -37.60 14.79
N LYS A 209 2.69 -38.52 15.26
CA LYS A 209 1.59 -38.25 16.18
C LYS A 209 2.14 -37.86 17.56
N SER A 210 1.49 -36.86 18.14
CA SER A 210 1.20 -36.66 19.58
C SER A 210 1.67 -35.31 20.12
N ALA A 211 0.70 -34.42 20.32
CA ALA A 211 0.46 -33.63 21.53
C ALA A 211 -0.62 -32.58 21.23
N GLU A 212 -1.88 -33.03 21.14
CA GLU A 212 -2.98 -32.16 21.54
C GLU A 212 -2.83 -31.85 23.03
N LYS A 213 -2.48 -30.61 23.36
CA LYS A 213 -3.06 -29.82 24.45
C LYS A 213 -2.41 -28.44 24.49
N THR A 214 -3.26 -27.41 24.57
CA THR A 214 -2.93 -25.98 24.74
C THR A 214 -2.77 -25.14 23.45
N ALA A 215 -3.71 -25.28 22.50
CA ALA A 215 -3.93 -24.26 21.46
C ALA A 215 -4.83 -23.14 22.00
N ALA A 216 -4.30 -22.30 22.88
CA ALA A 216 -4.95 -21.06 23.31
C ALA A 216 -4.03 -19.87 23.00
N ARG A 217 -4.52 -18.99 22.12
CA ARG A 217 -4.02 -17.65 21.79
C ARG A 217 -2.67 -17.59 21.07
N LEU A 218 -2.71 -17.20 19.79
CA LEU A 218 -2.08 -15.97 19.25
C LEU A 218 -2.24 -15.97 17.73
N LYS A 219 -3.10 -15.06 17.23
CA LYS A 219 -3.24 -14.69 15.81
C LYS A 219 -2.44 -13.40 15.62
N ALA A 220 -1.25 -13.50 15.03
CA ALA A 220 -0.48 -12.35 14.59
C ALA A 220 -0.62 -12.24 13.06
N TYR A 221 -1.04 -11.07 12.60
CA TYR A 221 -1.30 -10.77 11.19
C TYR A 221 -0.10 -10.03 10.60
N SER A 222 0.19 -10.37 9.35
CA SER A 222 1.17 -9.89 8.39
C SER A 222 0.94 -8.47 7.83
N ASN A 223 1.90 -8.01 7.03
CA ASN A 223 2.11 -6.67 6.46
C ASN A 223 2.80 -5.72 7.41
N LEU A 224 3.92 -6.17 7.96
CA LEU A 224 4.73 -5.30 8.79
C LEU A 224 6.04 -4.96 8.08
N THR A 225 5.90 -3.95 7.22
CA THR A 225 6.91 -2.89 7.16
C THR A 225 6.77 -2.11 8.45
N PHE A 226 7.58 -2.43 9.45
CA PHE A 226 7.56 -1.68 10.70
C PHE A 226 8.36 -0.40 10.56
N SER A 227 7.97 0.58 11.36
CA SER A 227 8.62 1.86 11.41
C SER A 227 9.33 2.02 12.74
N LEU A 228 10.67 1.93 12.74
CA LEU A 228 11.52 2.04 13.94
C LEU A 228 11.86 3.50 14.18
N THR A 229 11.62 4.01 15.39
CA THR A 229 12.02 5.36 15.79
C THR A 229 13.52 5.54 15.92
N VAL A 230 14.02 6.71 15.51
CA VAL A 230 15.32 7.23 15.95
C VAL A 230 15.11 8.22 17.09
N SER A 231 15.50 7.82 18.30
CA SER A 231 15.85 8.76 19.37
C SER A 231 17.22 8.36 19.87
N ARG A 232 18.09 9.35 20.13
CA ARG A 232 19.47 9.20 20.64
C ARG A 232 19.61 8.35 21.92
N THR A 233 18.51 7.85 22.47
CA THR A 233 18.48 7.06 23.70
C THR A 233 17.50 5.87 23.70
N GLY A 234 17.05 5.32 22.55
CA GLY A 234 16.02 4.26 22.61
C GLY A 234 15.77 3.38 21.37
N THR A 235 16.80 2.75 20.77
CA THR A 235 16.62 1.80 19.66
C THR A 235 16.93 0.35 20.04
N CYS A 236 16.06 -0.59 19.66
CA CYS A 236 16.30 -2.05 19.68
C CYS A 236 17.32 -2.52 18.61
N ILE A 237 18.01 -1.61 17.92
CA ILE A 237 19.02 -1.96 16.90
C ILE A 237 20.26 -2.48 17.60
N LEU A 238 20.73 -3.66 17.20
CA LEU A 238 21.87 -4.30 17.82
C LEU A 238 23.18 -3.58 17.45
N PRO A 239 23.98 -3.12 18.42
CA PRO A 239 25.37 -2.79 18.16
C PRO A 239 26.14 -4.09 17.84
N VAL A 240 27.12 -4.00 16.94
CA VAL A 240 27.98 -5.14 16.51
C VAL A 240 28.68 -5.84 17.70
N GLU A 241 28.79 -5.19 18.86
CA GLU A 241 29.40 -5.78 20.06
C GLU A 241 28.60 -6.95 20.66
N SER A 242 27.28 -7.05 20.43
CA SER A 242 26.44 -8.12 20.98
C SER A 242 26.46 -9.43 20.17
N ILE A 243 27.05 -9.41 18.97
CA ILE A 243 27.21 -10.59 18.09
C ILE A 243 28.60 -11.21 18.28
N LEU A 244 29.53 -10.51 18.91
CA LEU A 244 30.91 -10.93 19.14
C LEU A 244 31.10 -11.56 20.53
N ALA A 245 30.34 -12.60 20.83
CA ALA A 245 30.74 -13.59 21.83
C ALA A 245 31.25 -14.86 21.14
N VAL A 246 32.28 -14.71 20.30
CA VAL A 246 33.42 -15.63 20.05
C VAL A 246 34.14 -15.16 18.77
N SER A 247 35.48 -15.11 18.86
CA SER A 247 36.46 -14.80 17.81
C SER A 247 36.69 -13.31 17.50
N ARG A 248 37.68 -12.74 18.20
CA ARG A 248 38.41 -11.56 17.75
C ARG A 248 39.19 -11.90 16.47
N THR A 249 39.24 -10.93 15.57
CA THR A 249 40.09 -10.76 14.36
C THR A 249 39.39 -11.02 13.03
N SER A 250 39.07 -9.92 12.31
CA SER A 250 39.40 -9.67 10.90
C SER A 250 38.52 -8.55 10.34
N GLN A 251 39.10 -7.37 10.05
CA GLN A 251 38.50 -6.42 9.11
C GLN A 251 38.51 -7.05 7.72
N LEU A 252 37.34 -7.34 7.17
CA LEU A 252 37.20 -7.84 5.80
C LEU A 252 37.03 -6.66 4.85
N VAL A 253 38.14 -6.23 4.27
CA VAL A 253 38.21 -5.37 3.09
C VAL A 253 38.95 -6.17 2.01
N PHE A 254 38.25 -6.65 0.99
CA PHE A 254 38.90 -7.22 -0.19
C PHE A 254 39.02 -6.15 -1.26
N LEU A 255 40.23 -5.63 -1.42
CA LEU A 255 40.64 -4.83 -2.58
C LEU A 255 41.57 -5.67 -3.45
N PRO A 256 41.41 -5.67 -4.79
CA PRO A 256 42.45 -6.17 -5.68
C PRO A 256 43.68 -5.26 -5.64
N ARG A 257 44.86 -5.89 -5.65
CA ARG A 257 46.18 -5.29 -5.44
C ARG A 257 46.78 -4.82 -6.78
N SER A 258 47.06 -3.52 -6.91
CA SER A 258 48.12 -2.85 -7.73
C SER A 258 47.69 -1.39 -7.93
N MET A 259 48.49 -0.31 -7.79
CA MET A 259 49.92 -0.08 -7.60
C MET A 259 50.11 1.21 -6.75
N MET A 260 51.22 1.23 -6.00
CA MET A 260 52.04 2.37 -5.50
C MET A 260 51.74 3.77 -6.10
N SER A 261 51.99 4.93 -5.49
CA SER A 261 52.68 5.40 -4.27
C SER A 261 52.74 6.93 -4.42
N THR A 262 52.48 7.71 -3.37
CA THR A 262 53.45 8.66 -2.76
C THR A 262 52.76 9.61 -1.80
N SER A 263 53.33 9.66 -0.61
CA SER A 263 53.09 10.55 0.54
C SER A 263 53.52 11.99 0.31
N ILE A 264 52.94 12.92 1.09
CA ILE A 264 53.50 14.05 1.87
C ILE A 264 52.24 14.68 2.53
N GLY A 265 52.08 14.96 3.82
CA GLY A 265 53.00 15.21 4.93
C GLY A 265 52.72 16.61 5.51
N MET A 266 52.51 16.69 6.84
CA MET A 266 52.60 17.87 7.75
C MET A 266 51.32 18.61 8.19
N ASP A 267 50.75 18.15 9.31
CA ASP A 267 50.76 18.74 10.68
C ASP A 267 50.84 20.29 10.89
N PHE A 268 49.89 20.88 11.67
CA PHE A 268 50.11 21.48 13.01
C PHE A 268 48.91 22.34 13.54
N SER A 269 48.36 21.90 14.68
CA SER A 269 48.02 22.63 15.94
C SER A 269 47.24 23.97 16.00
N MET A 270 46.10 23.94 16.73
CA MET A 270 45.65 24.75 17.91
C MET A 270 46.32 26.12 18.19
N LYS A 271 45.68 27.23 18.62
CA LYS A 271 44.54 27.52 19.54
C LYS A 271 44.21 29.07 19.52
N PRO A 272 43.12 29.56 20.18
CA PRO A 272 42.61 30.96 20.23
C PRO A 272 42.99 31.68 21.56
N PRO A 273 42.29 32.72 22.13
CA PRO A 273 41.41 33.84 21.68
C PRO A 273 41.90 35.23 22.22
N PHE A 274 41.15 36.35 22.08
CA PHE A 274 40.95 37.41 23.13
C PHE A 274 39.97 38.53 22.69
N ILE A 275 39.35 39.19 23.69
CA ILE A 275 38.24 40.17 23.71
C ILE A 275 38.78 41.54 24.20
N ASP A 276 37.95 42.60 24.04
CA ASP A 276 37.79 43.86 24.83
C ASP A 276 38.00 45.16 24.00
N GLU A 277 36.94 46.00 23.78
CA GLU A 277 36.45 47.19 24.56
C GLU A 277 37.29 48.47 24.26
N GLU A 278 36.87 49.74 24.23
CA GLU A 278 35.61 50.53 24.34
C GLU A 278 35.95 52.03 23.96
N GLU A 279 35.06 52.98 24.31
CA GLU A 279 35.12 54.48 24.32
C GLU A 279 34.32 55.20 23.20
N GLU A 280 33.16 55.84 23.45
CA GLU A 280 32.73 56.98 24.31
C GLU A 280 32.96 58.38 23.69
N ASP A 281 31.90 59.21 23.60
CA ASP A 281 31.87 60.53 24.30
C ASP A 281 30.52 61.30 24.30
N PHE A 282 30.41 62.16 25.30
CA PHE A 282 29.30 62.89 25.96
C PHE A 282 28.71 64.17 25.30
N PHE A 283 27.49 64.62 25.75
CA PHE A 283 27.24 65.94 26.40
C PHE A 283 25.77 66.17 26.90
N GLU A 284 25.62 66.83 28.06
CA GLU A 284 24.39 67.15 28.85
C GLU A 284 23.63 68.45 28.46
N ILE A 285 22.33 68.54 28.85
CA ILE A 285 21.67 69.57 29.72
C ILE A 285 20.11 69.52 29.56
N THR A 286 19.34 69.55 30.66
CA THR A 286 17.84 69.60 30.78
C THR A 286 17.33 71.06 31.03
N PRO A 287 16.02 71.46 31.22
CA PRO A 287 14.79 70.69 31.56
C PRO A 287 13.37 71.23 31.12
N LYS A 288 12.31 70.51 31.58
CA LYS A 288 10.88 70.91 31.87
C LYS A 288 9.79 70.86 30.76
N ARG A 289 8.81 69.92 30.87
CA ARG A 289 7.42 70.13 31.41
C ARG A 289 6.45 68.95 31.17
N LYS A 290 5.75 68.59 32.26
CA LYS A 290 4.54 67.75 32.47
C LYS A 290 3.64 67.41 31.26
N ARG A 291 3.27 66.13 31.11
CA ARG A 291 1.91 65.73 30.67
C ARG A 291 1.46 64.34 31.18
N ARG A 292 0.48 64.40 32.09
CA ARG A 292 -0.67 63.50 32.35
C ARG A 292 -0.53 61.98 32.14
N THR A 293 -0.54 61.28 33.27
CA THR A 293 -0.94 59.90 33.48
C THR A 293 -2.43 59.69 33.16
N ARG A 294 -2.74 59.04 32.02
CA ARG A 294 -4.08 58.44 31.73
C ARG A 294 -3.95 57.44 30.57
N GLY A 295 -3.14 56.40 30.76
CA GLY A 295 -2.95 55.33 29.75
C GLY A 295 -2.73 53.94 30.33
N LEU A 296 -2.33 53.83 31.61
CA LEU A 296 -1.90 52.55 32.18
C LEU A 296 -3.01 51.68 32.78
N LYS A 297 -4.23 52.20 32.96
CA LYS A 297 -5.35 51.42 33.52
C LYS A 297 -6.17 50.65 32.48
N TRP A 298 -6.17 51.10 31.22
CA TRP A 298 -6.89 50.43 30.13
C TRP A 298 -6.08 49.28 29.52
N LEU A 299 -4.74 49.41 29.49
CA LEU A 299 -3.85 48.34 29.02
C LEU A 299 -3.85 47.12 29.96
N ALA A 300 -3.91 47.32 31.27
CA ALA A 300 -3.99 46.24 32.25
C ALA A 300 -5.35 45.51 32.24
N ALA A 301 -6.46 46.24 32.07
CA ALA A 301 -7.79 45.62 31.95
C ALA A 301 -7.96 44.85 30.63
N ALA A 302 -7.42 45.38 29.52
CA ALA A 302 -7.42 44.69 28.24
C ALA A 302 -6.57 43.41 28.27
N THR A 303 -5.37 43.45 28.86
CA THR A 303 -4.53 42.24 29.01
C THR A 303 -5.17 41.19 29.93
N LEU A 304 -5.85 41.60 31.02
CA LEU A 304 -6.58 40.65 31.86
C LEU A 304 -7.81 40.04 31.16
N CYS A 305 -8.54 40.79 30.34
CA CYS A 305 -9.60 40.25 29.49
C CYS A 305 -9.04 39.29 28.42
N PHE A 306 -7.93 39.63 27.76
CA PHE A 306 -7.30 38.74 26.78
C PHE A 306 -6.80 37.45 27.42
N VAL A 307 -6.22 37.50 28.61
CA VAL A 307 -5.78 36.32 29.37
C VAL A 307 -6.98 35.48 29.80
N ALA A 308 -8.07 36.09 30.30
CA ALA A 308 -9.28 35.35 30.66
C ALA A 308 -9.96 34.70 29.44
N ILE A 309 -9.99 35.39 28.30
CA ILE A 309 -10.46 34.85 27.03
C ILE A 309 -9.55 33.70 26.58
N TYR A 310 -8.22 33.83 26.68
CA TYR A 310 -7.27 32.77 26.35
C TYR A 310 -7.40 31.54 27.26
N PHE A 311 -7.71 31.73 28.54
CA PHE A 311 -8.00 30.65 29.47
C PHE A 311 -9.36 29.99 29.20
N ILE A 312 -10.38 30.75 28.81
CA ILE A 312 -11.69 30.19 28.41
C ILE A 312 -11.56 29.43 27.08
N TYR A 313 -10.85 29.97 26.08
CA TYR A 313 -10.53 29.27 24.84
C TYR A 313 -9.61 28.08 25.07
N GLY A 314 -8.65 28.20 25.98
CA GLY A 314 -7.81 27.09 26.42
C GLY A 314 -8.63 26.00 27.10
N PHE A 315 -9.61 26.35 27.93
CA PHE A 315 -10.51 25.40 28.61
C PHE A 315 -11.53 24.77 27.64
N ILE A 316 -12.05 25.53 26.67
CA ILE A 316 -12.93 25.02 25.61
C ILE A 316 -12.14 24.12 24.63
N ALA A 317 -10.90 24.49 24.29
CA ALA A 317 -10.00 23.63 23.52
C ALA A 317 -9.62 22.37 24.31
N GLN A 318 -9.38 22.50 25.63
CA GLN A 318 -9.15 21.36 26.51
C GLN A 318 -10.37 20.43 26.52
N LEU A 319 -11.59 20.97 26.57
CA LEU A 319 -12.85 20.22 26.48
C LEU A 319 -13.09 19.58 25.10
N ALA A 320 -12.63 20.21 24.02
CA ALA A 320 -12.69 19.65 22.66
C ALA A 320 -11.63 18.55 22.41
N THR A 321 -10.51 18.59 23.14
CA THR A 321 -9.47 17.54 23.14
C THR A 321 -9.62 16.53 24.27
N ASP A 322 -10.61 16.70 25.16
CA ASP A 322 -10.80 15.82 26.30
C ASP A 322 -11.42 14.50 25.80
N HIS A 323 -10.70 13.40 25.99
CA HIS A 323 -11.15 12.02 25.80
C HIS A 323 -12.46 11.64 26.55
N ARG A 324 -13.06 12.59 27.28
CA ARG A 324 -14.34 12.44 27.99
C ARG A 324 -15.55 12.56 27.07
N PHE A 325 -15.47 13.27 25.95
CA PHE A 325 -16.59 13.34 24.98
C PHE A 325 -16.72 12.06 24.15
N THR A 326 -15.60 11.44 23.77
CA THR A 326 -15.60 10.16 23.04
C THR A 326 -16.03 9.00 23.94
N ALA A 327 -15.60 8.96 25.21
CA ALA A 327 -16.03 7.95 26.18
C ALA A 327 -17.53 8.06 26.53
N SER A 328 -18.05 9.28 26.68
CA SER A 328 -19.49 9.50 26.94
C SER A 328 -20.34 9.09 25.74
N TRP A 329 -19.95 9.50 24.53
CA TRP A 329 -20.64 9.10 23.29
C TRP A 329 -20.57 7.58 23.06
N LEU A 330 -19.37 6.97 23.20
CA LEU A 330 -19.15 5.51 23.11
C LEU A 330 -20.06 4.75 24.08
N TRP A 331 -20.21 5.28 25.28
CA TRP A 331 -21.08 4.73 26.30
C TRP A 331 -22.57 4.89 25.95
N TRP A 332 -23.00 6.08 25.48
CA TRP A 332 -24.39 6.35 25.12
C TRP A 332 -24.89 5.52 23.94
N TRP A 333 -24.13 5.39 22.85
CA TRP A 333 -24.59 4.58 21.71
C TRP A 333 -24.54 3.08 22.02
N LYS A 334 -23.54 2.59 22.78
CA LYS A 334 -23.52 1.20 23.27
C LYS A 334 -24.72 0.92 24.17
N LYS A 335 -25.06 1.86 25.06
CA LYS A 335 -26.26 1.76 25.90
C LYS A 335 -27.54 1.72 25.07
N SER A 336 -27.66 2.58 24.04
CA SER A 336 -28.80 2.57 23.12
C SER A 336 -28.90 1.25 22.33
N ALA A 337 -27.79 0.75 21.78
CA ALA A 337 -27.75 -0.53 21.05
C ALA A 337 -28.09 -1.73 21.95
N LEU A 338 -27.61 -1.74 23.20
CA LEU A 338 -27.91 -2.79 24.18
C LEU A 338 -29.36 -2.71 24.70
N SER A 339 -29.97 -1.52 24.71
CA SER A 339 -31.38 -1.34 25.10
C SER A 339 -32.37 -1.89 24.08
N ASP A 340 -31.95 -2.08 22.82
CA ASP A 340 -32.73 -2.68 21.73
C ASP A 340 -32.80 -4.22 21.82
N GLY A 341 -32.08 -4.86 22.76
CA GLY A 341 -32.18 -6.29 23.10
C GLY A 341 -31.83 -7.31 21.99
N THR A 342 -31.51 -6.84 20.79
CA THR A 342 -31.34 -7.65 19.56
C THR A 342 -29.90 -7.74 19.06
N VAL A 343 -28.96 -6.98 19.66
CA VAL A 343 -27.58 -6.86 19.18
C VAL A 343 -26.61 -7.57 20.12
N GLU A 344 -25.93 -8.61 19.62
CA GLU A 344 -24.90 -9.31 20.38
C GLU A 344 -23.66 -8.44 20.63
N LEU A 345 -23.12 -8.49 21.86
CA LEU A 345 -21.95 -7.72 22.31
C LEU A 345 -20.73 -7.85 21.39
N HIS A 346 -20.56 -8.99 20.72
CA HIS A 346 -19.40 -9.24 19.87
C HIS A 346 -19.39 -8.40 18.57
N TYR A 347 -20.58 -8.05 18.05
CA TYR A 347 -20.70 -7.18 16.86
C TYR A 347 -20.42 -5.71 17.18
N LEU A 348 -20.71 -5.26 18.40
CA LEU A 348 -20.41 -3.88 18.82
C LEU A 348 -18.90 -3.60 18.84
N ASP A 349 -18.10 -4.51 19.38
CA ASP A 349 -16.64 -4.40 19.39
C ASP A 349 -16.05 -4.51 17.97
N SER A 350 -16.60 -5.40 17.14
CA SER A 350 -16.18 -5.55 15.74
C SER A 350 -16.49 -4.29 14.93
N PHE A 351 -17.68 -3.71 15.10
CA PHE A 351 -18.08 -2.48 14.42
C PHE A 351 -17.29 -1.26 14.90
N GLU A 352 -16.96 -1.18 16.19
CA GLU A 352 -16.08 -0.12 16.70
C GLU A 352 -14.67 -0.19 16.06
N LYS A 353 -14.13 -1.41 15.89
CA LYS A 353 -12.86 -1.62 15.20
C LYS A 353 -12.96 -1.30 13.71
N PHE A 354 -14.06 -1.67 13.06
CA PHE A 354 -14.35 -1.31 11.68
C PHE A 354 -14.37 0.21 11.50
N MET A 355 -15.11 0.95 12.35
CA MET A 355 -15.16 2.40 12.30
C MET A 355 -13.78 3.03 12.44
N LYS A 356 -12.94 2.53 13.35
CA LYS A 356 -11.56 3.00 13.52
C LYS A 356 -10.68 2.66 12.31
N ARG A 357 -10.83 1.47 11.74
CA ARG A 357 -10.03 0.97 10.61
C ARG A 357 -10.29 1.75 9.32
N TYR A 358 -11.53 2.13 9.06
CA TYR A 358 -11.95 2.84 7.85
C TYR A 358 -12.31 4.30 8.11
N GLU A 359 -11.87 4.84 9.27
CA GLU A 359 -12.08 6.22 9.71
C GLU A 359 -13.54 6.71 9.56
N ARG A 360 -14.50 5.82 9.85
CA ARG A 360 -15.92 6.12 9.72
C ARG A 360 -16.35 7.17 10.73
N GLN A 361 -17.06 8.17 10.24
CA GLN A 361 -17.73 9.17 11.04
C GLN A 361 -19.17 9.29 10.55
N TYR A 362 -20.11 9.15 11.48
CA TYR A 362 -21.53 9.19 11.21
C TYR A 362 -22.16 10.43 11.84
N GLU A 363 -23.20 10.96 11.21
CA GLU A 363 -23.79 12.26 11.56
C GLU A 363 -24.35 12.30 12.98
N ASN A 364 -25.01 11.22 13.40
CA ASN A 364 -25.71 11.14 14.69
C ASN A 364 -25.82 9.68 15.17
N SER A 365 -26.33 9.48 16.38
CA SER A 365 -26.45 8.15 16.99
C SER A 365 -27.43 7.22 16.26
N GLU A 366 -28.45 7.78 15.60
CA GLU A 366 -29.40 6.99 14.81
C GLU A 366 -28.72 6.40 13.56
N GLU A 367 -27.93 7.21 12.85
CA GLU A 367 -27.13 6.75 11.71
C GLU A 367 -26.10 5.69 12.12
N VAL A 368 -25.46 5.84 13.29
CA VAL A 368 -24.54 4.82 13.83
C VAL A 368 -25.27 3.48 14.02
N LEU A 369 -26.50 3.51 14.54
CA LEU A 369 -27.30 2.30 14.75
C LEU A 369 -27.74 1.69 13.43
N ASN A 370 -28.11 2.49 12.43
CA ASN A 370 -28.45 2.00 11.10
C ASN A 370 -27.23 1.35 10.43
N ARG A 371 -26.07 1.99 10.47
CA ARG A 371 -24.81 1.47 9.94
C ARG A 371 -24.37 0.20 10.65
N LEU A 372 -24.54 0.12 11.96
CA LEU A 372 -24.30 -1.09 12.73
C LEU A 372 -25.23 -2.23 12.28
N LYS A 373 -26.54 -1.95 12.08
CA LYS A 373 -27.51 -2.96 11.60
C LYS A 373 -27.09 -3.49 10.22
N THR A 374 -26.77 -2.60 9.29
CA THR A 374 -26.25 -2.95 7.96
C THR A 374 -24.95 -3.75 8.05
N PHE A 375 -24.02 -3.34 8.89
CA PHE A 375 -22.78 -4.06 9.13
C PHE A 375 -23.00 -5.49 9.62
N ILE A 376 -23.88 -5.66 10.61
CA ILE A 376 -24.24 -6.99 11.14
C ILE A 376 -24.87 -7.85 10.05
N GLN A 377 -25.79 -7.30 9.26
CA GLN A 377 -26.42 -8.00 8.14
C GLN A 377 -25.37 -8.46 7.12
N ASN A 378 -24.47 -7.57 6.73
CA ASN A 378 -23.38 -7.88 5.79
C ASN A 378 -22.42 -8.93 6.36
N MET A 379 -22.03 -8.86 7.63
CA MET A 379 -21.14 -9.87 8.25
C MET A 379 -21.80 -11.24 8.36
N ASN A 380 -23.10 -11.28 8.68
CA ASN A 380 -23.87 -12.53 8.64
C ASN A 380 -23.98 -13.08 7.21
N ASN A 381 -24.17 -12.23 6.21
CA ASN A 381 -24.20 -12.64 4.81
C ASN A 381 -22.83 -13.18 4.35
N ALA A 382 -21.74 -12.49 4.66
CA ALA A 382 -20.38 -12.95 4.38
C ALA A 382 -20.12 -14.33 5.01
N LYS A 383 -20.55 -14.54 6.26
CA LYS A 383 -20.46 -15.86 6.91
C LYS A 383 -21.24 -16.92 6.13
N ARG A 384 -22.49 -16.65 5.75
CA ARG A 384 -23.30 -17.58 4.94
C ARG A 384 -22.66 -17.90 3.60
N LEU A 385 -22.10 -16.90 2.91
CA LEU A 385 -21.40 -17.09 1.64
C LEU A 385 -20.17 -17.97 1.82
N ASN A 386 -19.37 -17.74 2.85
CA ASN A 386 -18.21 -18.58 3.15
C ASN A 386 -18.60 -20.02 3.53
N ASP A 387 -19.68 -20.20 4.29
CA ASP A 387 -20.18 -21.54 4.67
C ASP A 387 -20.70 -22.30 3.43
N ALA A 388 -21.44 -21.61 2.55
CA ALA A 388 -21.98 -22.18 1.31
C ALA A 388 -20.88 -22.49 0.27
N ASN A 389 -19.81 -21.68 0.24
CA ASN A 389 -18.67 -21.83 -0.67
C ASN A 389 -17.51 -22.62 -0.06
N SER A 390 -17.76 -23.52 0.90
CA SER A 390 -16.70 -24.28 1.58
C SER A 390 -15.79 -25.13 0.67
N ALA A 391 -16.22 -25.40 -0.58
CA ALA A 391 -15.42 -26.08 -1.60
C ALA A 391 -14.77 -25.14 -2.63
N ALA A 392 -15.16 -23.86 -2.69
CA ALA A 392 -14.61 -22.84 -3.59
C ALA A 392 -13.62 -21.94 -2.83
N SER A 393 -12.67 -21.33 -3.54
CA SER A 393 -11.63 -20.52 -2.88
C SER A 393 -12.10 -19.11 -2.47
N ALA A 394 -13.26 -18.64 -2.97
CA ALA A 394 -13.83 -17.32 -2.68
C ALA A 394 -13.98 -17.04 -1.17
N ARG A 395 -13.58 -15.84 -0.75
CA ARG A 395 -13.68 -15.36 0.63
C ARG A 395 -14.39 -14.02 0.69
N PHE A 396 -15.37 -13.95 1.59
CA PHE A 396 -16.17 -12.76 1.85
C PHE A 396 -15.96 -12.28 3.29
N GLY A 397 -16.02 -10.98 3.53
CA GLY A 397 -15.81 -10.45 4.87
C GLY A 397 -15.82 -8.94 4.96
N GLU A 398 -15.30 -8.44 6.06
CA GLU A 398 -15.16 -7.00 6.31
C GLU A 398 -14.23 -6.36 5.28
N ASN A 399 -14.77 -5.40 4.54
CA ASN A 399 -14.02 -4.47 3.70
C ASN A 399 -14.64 -3.07 3.83
N ILE A 400 -14.19 -2.11 3.02
CA ILE A 400 -14.70 -0.72 3.09
C ILE A 400 -16.22 -0.61 2.90
N PHE A 401 -16.88 -1.53 2.21
CA PHE A 401 -18.33 -1.48 1.95
C PHE A 401 -19.14 -2.25 3.00
N ALA A 402 -18.49 -2.73 4.07
CA ALA A 402 -19.15 -3.56 5.08
C ALA A 402 -20.31 -2.86 5.80
N ASP A 403 -20.36 -1.52 5.84
CA ASP A 403 -21.47 -0.73 6.42
C ASP A 403 -22.42 -0.14 5.38
N TRP A 404 -22.33 -0.55 4.12
CA TRP A 404 -23.20 -0.10 3.02
C TRP A 404 -24.30 -1.13 2.74
N THR A 405 -25.50 -0.63 2.54
CA THR A 405 -26.62 -1.43 2.02
C THR A 405 -26.36 -1.81 0.56
N ASP A 406 -27.09 -2.80 0.05
CA ASP A 406 -26.99 -3.17 -1.36
C ASP A 406 -27.45 -2.00 -2.25
N ASP A 407 -28.54 -1.33 -1.87
CA ASP A 407 -29.04 -0.13 -2.56
C ASP A 407 -28.02 1.02 -2.56
N GLU A 408 -27.32 1.29 -1.46
CA GLU A 408 -26.25 2.30 -1.44
C GLU A 408 -25.11 1.92 -2.36
N PHE A 409 -24.69 0.66 -2.33
CA PHE A 409 -23.61 0.17 -3.17
C PHE A 409 -23.96 0.24 -4.65
N GLU A 410 -25.18 -0.16 -5.02
CA GLU A 410 -25.76 0.02 -6.35
C GLU A 410 -25.78 1.49 -6.74
N ASN A 411 -26.48 2.32 -5.98
CA ASN A 411 -26.73 3.71 -6.36
C ASN A 411 -25.46 4.57 -6.40
N ILE A 412 -24.40 4.22 -5.67
CA ILE A 412 -23.19 5.05 -5.58
C ILE A 412 -22.14 4.63 -6.62
N LEU A 413 -21.97 3.33 -6.86
CA LEU A 413 -20.87 2.78 -7.64
C LEU A 413 -21.28 2.21 -9.00
N MET A 414 -22.54 1.79 -9.15
CA MET A 414 -23.01 1.22 -10.40
C MET A 414 -23.45 2.31 -11.36
N SER A 415 -23.30 2.02 -12.65
CA SER A 415 -23.89 2.83 -13.71
C SER A 415 -25.39 2.57 -13.74
N GLU A 416 -26.21 3.62 -13.60
CA GLU A 416 -27.63 3.53 -13.97
C GLU A 416 -27.65 3.42 -15.50
N ASP A 417 -28.10 2.29 -16.03
CA ASP A 417 -28.23 2.10 -17.47
C ASP A 417 -29.18 3.17 -18.04
N ALA A 418 -28.62 4.25 -18.58
CA ALA A 418 -29.30 5.08 -19.54
C ALA A 418 -29.43 4.28 -20.84
N LEU A 419 -30.45 3.40 -20.84
CA LEU A 419 -31.12 2.83 -21.98
C LEU A 419 -30.27 1.90 -22.86
N ARG A 420 -30.59 0.61 -22.75
CA ARG A 420 -30.39 -0.48 -23.73
C ARG A 420 -30.81 -0.16 -25.17
N GLU A 421 -31.43 1.00 -25.42
CA GLU A 421 -32.12 1.40 -26.64
C GLU A 421 -31.61 2.76 -27.13
N LEU A 422 -30.57 2.74 -27.97
CA LEU A 422 -30.35 3.54 -29.19
C LEU A 422 -28.86 3.50 -29.57
N ARG A 423 -28.48 2.32 -30.07
CA ARG A 423 -27.13 1.95 -30.52
C ARG A 423 -26.68 2.78 -31.72
N LYS A 424 -25.74 3.70 -31.51
CA LYS A 424 -24.64 3.91 -32.46
C LYS A 424 -23.39 3.33 -31.83
N MET A 425 -22.99 2.13 -32.26
CA MET A 425 -21.70 1.58 -31.85
C MET A 425 -20.60 2.53 -32.31
N ALA A 426 -19.51 2.66 -31.55
CA ALA A 426 -18.31 3.34 -32.00
C ALA A 426 -17.83 2.67 -33.30
N ASN A 427 -18.03 3.34 -34.43
CA ASN A 427 -17.73 2.79 -35.77
C ASN A 427 -16.23 2.43 -35.95
N PHE A 428 -15.37 2.96 -35.08
CA PHE A 428 -13.93 2.73 -35.12
C PHE A 428 -13.51 1.38 -34.53
N ILE A 429 -14.25 0.83 -33.58
CA ILE A 429 -13.87 -0.43 -32.92
C ILE A 429 -14.16 -1.57 -33.88
N ARG A 430 -13.11 -2.30 -34.27
CA ARG A 430 -13.22 -3.38 -35.27
C ARG A 430 -13.33 -4.74 -34.59
N PRO A 431 -14.04 -5.72 -35.16
CA PRO A 431 -13.96 -7.09 -34.67
C PRO A 431 -12.55 -7.65 -34.92
N ALA A 432 -12.03 -8.42 -33.95
CA ALA A 432 -10.77 -9.11 -34.09
C ALA A 432 -10.85 -10.15 -35.22
N ASN A 433 -9.79 -10.25 -36.03
CA ASN A 433 -9.63 -11.40 -36.91
C ASN A 433 -9.44 -12.65 -36.06
N LYS A 434 -10.28 -13.67 -36.25
CA LYS A 434 -10.18 -14.91 -35.49
C LYS A 434 -8.85 -15.60 -35.81
N LYS A 435 -7.90 -15.57 -34.87
CA LYS A 435 -6.71 -16.43 -34.89
C LYS A 435 -6.97 -17.62 -33.99
N THR A 436 -6.61 -18.80 -34.45
CA THR A 436 -6.68 -20.02 -33.64
C THR A 436 -5.36 -20.16 -32.88
N LEU A 437 -5.37 -19.83 -31.58
CA LEU A 437 -4.26 -20.21 -30.70
C LEU A 437 -4.17 -21.75 -30.65
N LYS A 438 -2.94 -22.28 -30.74
CA LYS A 438 -2.70 -23.67 -30.41
C LYS A 438 -2.61 -23.79 -28.88
N THR A 439 -3.42 -24.67 -28.30
CA THR A 439 -3.52 -24.88 -26.85
C THR A 439 -2.21 -25.31 -26.17
N GLU A 440 -1.22 -25.78 -26.93
CA GLU A 440 0.09 -26.22 -26.43
C GLU A 440 1.06 -25.06 -26.13
N GLU A 441 0.72 -23.82 -26.52
CA GLU A 441 1.60 -22.64 -26.40
C GLU A 441 1.15 -21.64 -25.32
N VAL A 442 0.07 -21.93 -24.57
CA VAL A 442 -0.50 -21.02 -23.58
C VAL A 442 0.06 -21.32 -22.18
N PRO A 443 0.79 -20.40 -21.52
CA PRO A 443 1.21 -20.57 -20.13
C PRO A 443 0.01 -20.72 -19.21
N ASP A 444 0.14 -21.48 -18.11
CA ASP A 444 -0.93 -21.64 -17.11
C ASP A 444 -1.20 -20.36 -16.29
N TYR A 445 -0.19 -19.47 -16.23
CA TYR A 445 -0.22 -18.22 -15.50
C TYR A 445 0.45 -17.11 -16.30
N PHE A 446 -0.14 -15.91 -16.27
CA PHE A 446 0.45 -14.70 -16.82
C PHE A 446 -0.13 -13.47 -16.11
N ASP A 447 0.69 -12.45 -15.85
CA ASP A 447 0.30 -11.26 -15.10
C ASP A 447 1.10 -10.04 -15.54
N TRP A 448 0.43 -8.96 -15.98
CA TRP A 448 1.08 -7.73 -16.41
C TRP A 448 1.62 -6.85 -15.27
N ARG A 449 1.19 -7.07 -14.02
CA ARG A 449 1.54 -6.18 -12.89
C ARG A 449 3.04 -6.09 -12.60
N PRO A 450 3.83 -7.18 -12.66
CA PRO A 450 5.28 -7.12 -12.45
C PRO A 450 6.05 -6.39 -13.55
N PHE A 451 5.43 -6.11 -14.71
CA PHE A 451 6.09 -5.53 -15.88
C PHE A 451 6.09 -4.00 -15.92
N ASN A 452 5.63 -3.34 -14.85
CA ASN A 452 5.53 -1.87 -14.77
C ASN A 452 4.67 -1.26 -15.91
N VAL A 453 3.62 -1.96 -16.34
CA VAL A 453 2.66 -1.46 -17.33
C VAL A 453 1.26 -1.27 -16.76
N VAL A 454 1.04 -1.57 -15.48
CA VAL A 454 -0.25 -1.43 -14.80
C VAL A 454 -0.08 -0.40 -13.68
N THR A 455 -0.82 0.71 -13.76
CA THR A 455 -0.81 1.73 -12.71
C THR A 455 -1.38 1.18 -11.38
N PRO A 456 -1.12 1.85 -10.24
CA PRO A 456 -1.82 1.54 -9.00
C PRO A 456 -3.35 1.52 -9.17
N VAL A 457 -4.03 0.78 -8.30
CA VAL A 457 -5.50 0.75 -8.29
C VAL A 457 -6.02 2.13 -7.85
N LYS A 458 -6.98 2.69 -8.58
CA LYS A 458 -7.62 3.99 -8.30
C LYS A 458 -9.06 3.80 -7.82
N SER A 459 -9.62 4.80 -7.13
CA SER A 459 -11.01 4.76 -6.66
C SER A 459 -11.93 5.69 -7.44
N GLN A 460 -13.02 5.16 -7.97
CA GLN A 460 -14.09 5.95 -8.59
C GLN A 460 -14.96 6.70 -7.58
N CYS A 461 -14.97 6.25 -6.32
CA CYS A 461 -15.63 6.95 -5.23
C CYS A 461 -14.75 8.07 -4.70
N ARG A 462 -15.35 9.17 -4.24
CA ARG A 462 -14.67 10.18 -3.42
C ARG A 462 -15.38 10.35 -2.09
N PHE A 463 -14.71 10.04 -0.99
CA PHE A 463 -15.20 10.39 0.34
C PHE A 463 -14.86 11.86 0.61
N PRO A 464 -15.83 12.69 1.06
CA PRO A 464 -15.53 14.08 1.40
C PRO A 464 -14.47 14.15 2.50
N PHE A 465 -13.37 14.82 2.22
CA PHE A 465 -12.32 15.10 3.20
C PHE A 465 -12.89 15.96 4.33
N LEU A 466 -12.48 15.62 5.55
CA LEU A 466 -12.45 16.57 6.64
C LEU A 466 -11.35 17.60 6.36
N HIS A 467 -11.70 18.73 5.77
CA HIS A 467 -10.82 19.88 5.83
C HIS A 467 -10.73 20.31 7.30
N ASN A 468 -9.59 20.04 7.95
CA ASN A 468 -9.27 20.65 9.24
C ASN A 468 -9.03 22.15 8.99
N THR A 469 -10.10 22.92 8.81
CA THR A 469 -10.03 24.37 8.68
C THR A 469 -9.98 24.96 10.08
N PHE A 470 -8.76 25.20 10.56
CA PHE A 470 -8.48 26.13 11.65
C PHE A 470 -8.94 27.59 11.33
N LEU A 471 -9.59 27.82 10.18
CA LEU A 471 -10.06 29.11 9.68
C LEU A 471 -11.60 29.24 9.55
N THR A 472 -12.41 28.24 9.91
CA THR A 472 -13.89 28.34 9.88
C THR A 472 -14.53 28.55 11.26
N PHE A 473 -13.74 28.83 12.30
CA PHE A 473 -14.25 29.15 13.64
C PHE A 473 -14.85 30.56 13.77
N LEU A 474 -14.81 31.39 12.72
CA LEU A 474 -15.37 32.75 12.73
C LEU A 474 -16.75 32.90 12.04
N SER A 475 -17.39 31.82 11.59
CA SER A 475 -18.74 31.90 10.98
C SER A 475 -19.82 31.05 11.65
N HIS A 476 -19.59 30.53 12.85
CA HIS A 476 -20.55 29.66 13.56
C HIS A 476 -21.69 30.38 14.31
N PHE A 477 -22.17 31.51 13.78
CA PHE A 477 -23.41 32.16 14.26
C PHE A 477 -24.27 32.71 13.12
N ALA A 478 -24.32 32.02 11.97
CA ALA A 478 -25.45 32.07 11.04
C ALA A 478 -25.16 31.14 9.88
N LEU A 479 -25.74 29.94 9.92
CA LEU A 479 -26.22 29.11 8.81
C LEU A 479 -26.17 27.65 9.27
N SER A 480 -27.35 27.11 9.52
CA SER A 480 -27.62 25.68 9.57
C SER A 480 -27.29 25.07 8.20
N GLY A 481 -26.02 24.77 7.94
CA GLY A 481 -25.58 23.96 6.81
C GLY A 481 -25.43 22.51 7.26
N ARG A 482 -26.35 21.65 6.83
CA ARG A 482 -26.29 20.18 6.97
C ARG A 482 -24.94 19.67 6.48
N LEU A 483 -24.15 19.06 7.36
CA LEU A 483 -23.00 18.24 6.99
C LEU A 483 -23.46 16.78 6.84
N SER A 484 -24.29 16.52 5.83
CA SER A 484 -24.48 15.15 5.34
C SER A 484 -23.20 14.74 4.59
N ARG A 485 -22.30 14.01 5.24
CA ARG A 485 -21.11 13.42 4.61
C ARG A 485 -21.50 12.21 3.79
N VAL A 486 -22.08 12.48 2.63
CA VAL A 486 -22.43 11.46 1.64
C VAL A 486 -21.17 11.25 0.77
N SER A 487 -20.75 10.00 0.59
CA SER A 487 -19.83 9.62 -0.49
C SER A 487 -20.33 10.21 -1.80
N VAL A 488 -19.49 10.90 -2.57
CA VAL A 488 -19.95 11.47 -3.84
C VAL A 488 -20.34 10.32 -4.77
N LYS A 489 -21.62 10.24 -5.14
CA LYS A 489 -22.16 9.27 -6.10
C LYS A 489 -21.46 9.45 -7.44
N CYS A 490 -20.74 8.42 -7.89
CA CYS A 490 -20.16 8.42 -9.22
C CYS A 490 -19.96 7.01 -9.77
N GLY A 491 -20.86 6.61 -10.67
CA GLY A 491 -20.81 5.39 -11.48
C GLY A 491 -19.86 5.53 -12.68
N SER A 492 -18.61 5.93 -12.44
CA SER A 492 -17.61 6.20 -13.49
C SER A 492 -16.70 5.02 -13.83
N CYS A 493 -17.07 3.78 -13.46
CA CYS A 493 -16.26 2.59 -13.72
C CYS A 493 -15.84 2.44 -15.19
N TRP A 494 -16.70 2.86 -16.12
CA TRP A 494 -16.45 2.91 -17.56
C TRP A 494 -15.22 3.75 -17.93
N ALA A 495 -15.01 4.89 -17.25
CA ALA A 495 -13.86 5.76 -17.46
C ALA A 495 -12.59 5.12 -16.88
N PHE A 496 -12.65 4.59 -15.66
CA PHE A 496 -11.51 3.92 -15.02
C PHE A 496 -11.02 2.69 -15.78
N ALA A 497 -11.93 1.83 -16.24
CA ALA A 497 -11.58 0.68 -17.07
C ALA A 497 -10.92 1.14 -18.38
N THR A 498 -11.53 2.12 -19.07
CA THR A 498 -10.97 2.73 -20.30
C THR A 498 -9.56 3.25 -20.08
N VAL A 499 -9.36 4.07 -19.05
CA VAL A 499 -8.06 4.65 -18.74
C VAL A 499 -7.03 3.55 -18.44
N ALA A 500 -7.37 2.55 -17.63
CA ALA A 500 -6.43 1.49 -17.25
C ALA A 500 -5.81 0.74 -18.43
N VAL A 501 -6.60 0.37 -19.45
CA VAL A 501 -6.04 -0.28 -20.66
C VAL A 501 -5.27 0.69 -21.55
N VAL A 502 -5.63 1.98 -21.59
CA VAL A 502 -4.90 3.00 -22.36
C VAL A 502 -3.54 3.29 -21.72
N GLU A 503 -3.49 3.38 -20.38
CA GLU A 503 -2.24 3.50 -19.60
C GLU A 503 -1.30 2.34 -19.92
N SER A 504 -1.82 1.10 -19.89
CA SER A 504 -1.02 -0.07 -20.20
C SER A 504 -0.56 -0.13 -21.65
N ALA A 505 -1.42 0.17 -22.62
CA ALA A 505 -1.03 0.19 -24.02
C ALA A 505 0.02 1.28 -24.30
N TYR A 506 -0.13 2.46 -23.69
CA TYR A 506 0.88 3.52 -23.77
C TYR A 506 2.22 3.08 -23.16
N ALA A 507 2.20 2.46 -21.99
CA ALA A 507 3.40 1.96 -21.32
C ALA A 507 4.11 0.86 -22.12
N ILE A 508 3.36 -0.08 -22.70
CA ILE A 508 3.90 -1.15 -23.56
C ILE A 508 4.53 -0.55 -24.82
N ALA A 509 3.90 0.45 -25.43
CA ALA A 509 4.39 1.05 -26.67
C ALA A 509 5.61 1.97 -26.47
N ASN A 510 5.68 2.67 -25.35
CA ASN A 510 6.67 3.75 -25.12
C ASN A 510 7.70 3.42 -24.03
N GLY A 511 7.52 2.33 -23.26
CA GLY A 511 8.39 1.95 -22.15
C GLY A 511 8.24 2.81 -20.90
N GLU A 512 7.18 3.63 -20.81
CA GLU A 512 6.95 4.54 -19.70
C GLU A 512 5.51 4.48 -19.20
N LEU A 513 5.34 4.16 -17.93
CA LEU A 513 4.03 4.15 -17.27
C LEU A 513 3.63 5.56 -16.83
N ARG A 514 2.46 6.02 -17.28
CA ARG A 514 1.86 7.30 -16.90
C ARG A 514 0.48 7.06 -16.31
N SER A 515 0.16 7.78 -15.24
CA SER A 515 -1.22 7.85 -14.73
C SER A 515 -1.99 8.86 -15.56
N LEU A 516 -3.07 8.43 -16.21
CA LEU A 516 -3.89 9.26 -17.10
C LEU A 516 -5.20 9.66 -16.41
N SER A 517 -5.85 10.71 -16.93
CA SER A 517 -7.03 11.32 -16.32
C SER A 517 -8.34 10.62 -16.67
N GLU A 518 -9.03 10.07 -15.66
CA GLU A 518 -10.43 9.68 -15.78
C GLU A 518 -11.36 10.89 -15.87
N GLN A 519 -11.01 12.00 -15.18
CA GLN A 519 -11.85 13.19 -15.11
C GLN A 519 -12.07 13.82 -16.50
N GLN A 520 -11.07 13.77 -17.36
CA GLN A 520 -11.19 14.22 -18.73
C GLN A 520 -12.33 13.48 -19.45
N LEU A 521 -12.49 12.17 -19.25
CA LEU A 521 -13.60 11.43 -19.85
C LEU A 521 -14.96 11.87 -19.27
N LEU A 522 -15.04 12.09 -17.96
CA LEU A 522 -16.28 12.59 -17.32
C LEU A 522 -16.71 13.95 -17.87
N ASP A 523 -15.76 14.85 -18.08
CA ASP A 523 -16.06 16.23 -18.47
C ASP A 523 -16.22 16.38 -19.99
N CYS A 524 -15.42 15.65 -20.77
CA CYS A 524 -15.26 15.88 -22.20
C CYS A 524 -15.93 14.84 -23.08
N ASP A 525 -16.23 13.63 -22.58
CA ASP A 525 -17.08 12.70 -23.31
C ASP A 525 -18.55 13.14 -23.17
N LEU A 526 -19.11 13.61 -24.29
CA LEU A 526 -20.49 14.08 -24.36
C LEU A 526 -21.46 12.99 -24.83
N ASN A 527 -20.96 11.80 -25.21
CA ASN A 527 -21.78 10.66 -25.58
C ASN A 527 -22.16 9.80 -24.35
N ASP A 528 -21.50 10.04 -23.22
CA ASP A 528 -21.74 9.38 -21.94
C ASP A 528 -22.21 10.38 -20.88
N ASN A 529 -22.72 9.88 -19.75
CA ASN A 529 -23.37 10.67 -18.69
C ASN A 529 -22.48 10.84 -17.45
N ALA A 530 -21.15 10.83 -17.61
CA ALA A 530 -20.21 11.04 -16.51
C ALA A 530 -20.44 10.06 -15.34
N CYS A 531 -20.90 10.59 -14.20
CA CYS A 531 -21.16 9.85 -12.96
C CYS A 531 -22.48 9.08 -12.96
N ASP A 532 -23.40 9.36 -13.88
CA ASP A 532 -24.65 8.60 -14.01
C ASP A 532 -24.48 7.37 -14.90
N GLY A 533 -23.29 7.20 -15.50
CA GLY A 533 -22.97 6.05 -16.33
C GLY A 533 -22.37 6.41 -17.67
N GLY A 534 -21.76 5.42 -18.32
CA GLY A 534 -21.12 5.59 -19.61
C GLY A 534 -20.66 4.25 -20.19
N ARG A 535 -20.19 4.29 -21.43
CA ARG A 535 -19.81 3.11 -22.20
C ARG A 535 -18.33 3.14 -22.55
N VAL A 536 -17.65 2.03 -22.29
CA VAL A 536 -16.23 1.88 -22.64
C VAL A 536 -16.01 2.12 -24.14
N GLU A 537 -16.96 1.75 -25.00
CA GLU A 537 -16.86 1.98 -26.44
C GLU A 537 -16.83 3.47 -26.81
N ASN A 538 -17.69 4.27 -26.18
CA ASN A 538 -17.76 5.72 -26.42
C ASN A 538 -16.49 6.39 -25.91
N ALA A 539 -16.07 6.01 -24.70
CA ALA A 539 -14.82 6.47 -24.12
C ALA A 539 -13.61 6.15 -25.01
N LEU A 540 -13.51 4.93 -25.52
CA LEU A 540 -12.43 4.56 -26.46
C LEU A 540 -12.49 5.33 -27.77
N GLN A 541 -13.68 5.62 -28.30
CA GLN A 541 -13.85 6.51 -29.45
C GLN A 541 -13.32 7.91 -29.13
N TYR A 542 -13.67 8.45 -27.96
CA TYR A 542 -13.16 9.74 -27.52
C TYR A 542 -11.63 9.75 -27.40
N VAL A 543 -11.03 8.71 -26.81
CA VAL A 543 -9.58 8.59 -26.66
C VAL A 543 -8.87 8.47 -28.01
N TYR A 544 -9.48 7.77 -28.98
CA TYR A 544 -8.94 7.69 -30.34
C TYR A 544 -8.86 9.08 -31.00
N GLU A 545 -9.93 9.87 -30.88
CA GLU A 545 -10.01 11.19 -31.52
C GLU A 545 -9.17 12.25 -30.78
N ASN A 546 -9.20 12.24 -29.45
CA ASN A 546 -8.70 13.35 -28.63
C ASN A 546 -7.45 12.99 -27.83
N GLY A 547 -7.26 11.73 -27.45
CA GLY A 547 -6.25 11.29 -26.49
C GLY A 547 -6.57 11.68 -25.05
N LEU A 548 -5.70 11.29 -24.11
CA LEU A 548 -5.82 11.54 -22.68
C LEU A 548 -4.63 12.31 -22.12
N MET A 549 -4.92 13.21 -21.17
CA MET A 549 -3.96 13.94 -20.34
C MET A 549 -3.48 13.09 -19.15
N ASN A 550 -2.41 13.54 -18.47
CA ASN A 550 -2.02 12.94 -17.20
C ASN A 550 -3.06 13.24 -16.12
N GLU A 551 -3.14 12.35 -15.12
CA GLU A 551 -3.95 12.55 -13.92
C GLU A 551 -3.54 13.84 -13.18
N ASP A 552 -2.24 14.14 -13.11
CA ASP A 552 -1.75 15.35 -12.43
C ASP A 552 -2.19 16.65 -13.13
N ASP A 553 -2.39 16.61 -14.45
CA ASP A 553 -2.80 17.76 -15.25
C ASP A 553 -4.33 17.96 -15.23
N TYR A 554 -5.09 16.88 -15.02
CA TYR A 554 -6.56 16.89 -14.95
C TYR A 554 -7.06 15.92 -13.87
N PRO A 555 -6.99 16.31 -12.58
CA PRO A 555 -7.25 15.39 -11.47
C PRO A 555 -8.70 14.97 -11.30
N TYR A 556 -8.93 13.76 -10.81
CA TYR A 556 -10.25 13.20 -10.55
C TYR A 556 -11.03 13.90 -9.44
N VAL A 557 -12.24 14.40 -9.76
CA VAL A 557 -13.16 15.09 -8.84
C VAL A 557 -14.48 14.37 -8.60
N ALA A 558 -14.72 13.23 -9.26
CA ALA A 558 -15.89 12.37 -9.05
C ALA A 558 -17.25 13.05 -9.29
N HIS A 559 -17.31 14.03 -10.20
CA HIS A 559 -18.52 14.63 -10.76
C HIS A 559 -18.17 15.31 -12.09
N ARG A 560 -19.14 15.51 -12.98
CA ARG A 560 -18.93 16.32 -14.19
C ARG A 560 -18.74 17.78 -13.80
N GLN A 561 -17.70 18.42 -14.31
CA GLN A 561 -17.45 19.85 -14.18
C GLN A 561 -18.10 20.63 -15.33
N ASP A 562 -18.35 21.92 -15.13
CA ASP A 562 -19.00 22.79 -16.13
C ASP A 562 -18.17 22.98 -17.42
N ALA A 563 -16.88 22.67 -17.40
CA ALA A 563 -15.99 22.88 -18.53
C ALA A 563 -15.01 21.70 -18.70
N CYS A 564 -14.80 21.33 -19.96
CA CYS A 564 -13.77 20.40 -20.41
C CYS A 564 -12.46 21.17 -20.65
N TYR A 565 -11.44 20.90 -19.83
CA TYR A 565 -10.15 21.62 -19.86
C TYR A 565 -9.06 20.83 -20.61
N LEU A 566 -8.90 21.07 -21.92
CA LEU A 566 -7.87 20.40 -22.72
C LEU A 566 -6.61 21.24 -22.87
N ARG A 567 -5.43 20.67 -22.58
CA ARG A 567 -4.11 21.31 -22.77
C ARG A 567 -3.14 20.51 -23.64
N GLY A 568 -3.64 19.51 -24.36
CA GLY A 568 -2.85 18.54 -25.13
C GLY A 568 -3.18 17.12 -24.70
N ALA A 569 -2.65 16.12 -25.40
CA ALA A 569 -2.82 14.71 -25.05
C ALA A 569 -1.47 14.05 -24.80
N THR A 570 -1.35 13.36 -23.68
CA THR A 570 -0.18 12.54 -23.32
C THR A 570 -0.24 11.19 -24.04
N ALA A 571 -1.37 10.50 -23.97
CA ALA A 571 -1.56 9.17 -24.54
C ALA A 571 -2.67 9.16 -25.59
N ARG A 572 -2.48 8.38 -26.66
CA ARG A 572 -3.48 8.15 -27.72
C ARG A 572 -3.49 6.67 -28.06
N ILE A 573 -4.64 6.18 -28.50
CA ILE A 573 -4.76 4.84 -29.09
C ILE A 573 -4.78 4.94 -30.62
N LYS A 574 -4.18 3.97 -31.30
CA LYS A 574 -4.23 3.81 -32.76
C LYS A 574 -5.38 2.94 -33.23
N SER A 575 -5.81 1.99 -32.40
CA SER A 575 -6.92 1.07 -32.68
C SER A 575 -7.53 0.49 -31.42
N ALA A 576 -8.83 0.22 -31.48
CA ALA A 576 -9.56 -0.58 -30.51
C ALA A 576 -10.23 -1.76 -31.22
N VAL A 577 -10.30 -2.90 -30.54
CA VAL A 577 -10.73 -4.17 -31.13
C VAL A 577 -11.70 -4.89 -30.18
N PHE A 578 -12.84 -5.35 -30.71
CA PHE A 578 -13.69 -6.33 -30.03
C PHE A 578 -13.08 -7.71 -30.19
N LEU A 579 -12.72 -8.34 -29.08
CA LEU A 579 -12.23 -9.72 -29.11
C LEU A 579 -13.42 -10.68 -29.26
N HIS A 580 -13.14 -11.91 -29.71
CA HIS A 580 -14.18 -12.95 -29.69
C HIS A 580 -14.53 -13.26 -28.23
N GLN A 581 -15.80 -13.62 -28.01
CA GLN A 581 -16.36 -13.95 -26.70
C GLN A 581 -15.93 -15.34 -26.25
N ASP A 582 -14.61 -15.54 -26.12
CA ASP A 582 -14.00 -16.79 -25.68
C ASP A 582 -12.67 -16.53 -24.95
N GLU A 583 -12.36 -17.42 -24.00
CA GLU A 583 -11.13 -17.34 -23.20
C GLU A 583 -9.86 -17.28 -24.06
N ALA A 584 -9.82 -18.05 -25.15
CA ALA A 584 -8.64 -18.16 -25.99
C ALA A 584 -8.28 -16.80 -26.60
N SER A 585 -9.27 -16.07 -27.09
CA SER A 585 -9.07 -14.76 -27.69
C SER A 585 -8.62 -13.70 -26.67
N ILE A 586 -9.12 -13.77 -25.44
CA ILE A 586 -8.67 -12.88 -24.35
C ILE A 586 -7.24 -13.22 -23.94
N ILE A 587 -6.89 -14.51 -23.81
CA ILE A 587 -5.53 -14.97 -23.51
C ILE A 587 -4.55 -14.55 -24.61
N ASP A 588 -4.90 -14.75 -25.89
CA ASP A 588 -4.07 -14.34 -27.02
C ASP A 588 -3.74 -12.86 -26.92
N TRP A 589 -4.75 -12.05 -26.62
CA TRP A 589 -4.57 -10.62 -26.50
C TRP A 589 -3.67 -10.25 -25.32
N LEU A 590 -3.91 -10.85 -24.16
CA LEU A 590 -3.11 -10.60 -22.95
C LEU A 590 -1.63 -10.91 -23.18
N LEU A 591 -1.30 -12.00 -23.85
CA LEU A 591 0.07 -12.43 -24.09
C LEU A 591 0.82 -11.55 -25.11
N HIS A 592 0.10 -10.89 -26.02
CA HIS A 592 0.73 -10.19 -27.16
C HIS A 592 0.59 -8.67 -27.13
N TYR A 593 -0.45 -8.13 -26.51
CA TYR A 593 -0.81 -6.71 -26.65
C TYR A 593 -0.99 -5.97 -25.33
N GLY A 594 -1.54 -6.61 -24.30
CA GLY A 594 -1.75 -5.95 -23.01
C GLY A 594 -3.07 -6.31 -22.33
N PRO A 595 -3.43 -5.60 -21.24
CA PRO A 595 -4.72 -5.72 -20.57
C PRO A 595 -5.95 -5.53 -21.47
N VAL A 596 -7.08 -6.10 -21.05
CA VAL A 596 -8.35 -6.14 -21.80
C VAL A 596 -9.48 -5.51 -20.97
N ASN A 597 -10.28 -4.64 -21.57
CA ASN A 597 -11.50 -4.12 -20.94
C ASN A 597 -12.63 -5.13 -21.02
N VAL A 598 -13.39 -5.24 -19.94
CA VAL A 598 -14.55 -6.12 -19.83
C VAL A 598 -15.66 -5.44 -19.05
N VAL A 599 -16.89 -5.92 -19.23
CA VAL A 599 -18.07 -5.48 -18.49
C VAL A 599 -18.73 -6.70 -17.87
N ILE A 600 -19.14 -6.60 -16.62
CA ILE A 600 -19.81 -7.68 -15.89
C ILE A 600 -21.19 -7.25 -15.41
N ASN A 601 -22.07 -8.23 -15.28
CA ASN A 601 -23.23 -8.12 -14.38
C ASN A 601 -22.73 -8.23 -12.93
N THR A 602 -22.85 -7.16 -12.18
CA THR A 602 -22.39 -7.14 -10.78
C THR A 602 -23.47 -7.66 -9.87
N THR A 603 -23.11 -8.61 -9.02
CA THR A 603 -23.98 -9.16 -7.98
C THR A 603 -23.65 -8.55 -6.62
N ALA A 604 -24.64 -8.50 -5.72
CA ALA A 604 -24.51 -7.84 -4.42
C ALA A 604 -23.42 -8.43 -3.51
N ASP A 605 -23.11 -9.72 -3.66
CA ASP A 605 -22.09 -10.41 -2.88
C ASP A 605 -20.65 -9.97 -3.23
N LEU A 606 -20.41 -9.52 -4.47
CA LEU A 606 -19.12 -8.97 -4.87
C LEU A 606 -18.71 -7.76 -4.02
N LYS A 607 -19.69 -7.02 -3.46
CA LYS A 607 -19.48 -5.95 -2.47
C LYS A 607 -18.61 -6.39 -1.31
N LEU A 608 -18.78 -7.63 -0.83
CA LEU A 608 -18.12 -8.17 0.37
C LEU A 608 -16.92 -9.06 0.04
N TYR A 609 -16.49 -9.12 -1.22
CA TYR A 609 -15.34 -9.91 -1.63
C TYR A 609 -14.04 -9.43 -0.96
N THR A 610 -13.21 -10.38 -0.53
CA THR A 610 -11.93 -10.15 0.16
C THR A 610 -10.80 -11.06 -0.30
N GLY A 611 -11.07 -12.13 -1.05
CA GLY A 611 -10.04 -13.13 -1.36
C GLY A 611 -10.49 -14.30 -2.23
N GLY A 612 -9.51 -15.00 -2.84
CA GLY A 612 -9.73 -16.24 -3.59
C GLY A 612 -10.43 -16.05 -4.94
N VAL A 613 -10.78 -17.13 -5.61
CA VAL A 613 -11.47 -17.08 -6.91
C VAL A 613 -12.95 -16.86 -6.70
N TYR A 614 -13.44 -15.70 -7.12
CA TYR A 614 -14.84 -15.33 -7.15
C TYR A 614 -15.57 -16.10 -8.26
N THR A 615 -16.42 -17.05 -7.82
CA THR A 615 -17.13 -17.99 -8.69
C THR A 615 -18.64 -17.87 -8.46
N PRO A 616 -19.29 -16.79 -8.97
CA PRO A 616 -20.73 -16.61 -8.79
C PRO A 616 -21.51 -17.69 -9.54
N GLN A 617 -22.61 -18.16 -8.95
CA GLN A 617 -23.45 -19.14 -9.64
C GLN A 617 -24.21 -18.47 -10.78
N LYS A 618 -24.48 -19.22 -11.86
CA LYS A 618 -25.19 -18.72 -13.04
C LYS A 618 -26.50 -18.01 -12.70
N TRP A 619 -27.31 -18.59 -11.80
CA TRP A 619 -28.58 -17.98 -11.41
C TRP A 619 -28.41 -16.66 -10.63
N GLU A 620 -27.30 -16.45 -9.95
CA GLU A 620 -27.00 -15.19 -9.24
C GLU A 620 -26.67 -14.09 -10.25
N CYS A 621 -25.86 -14.42 -11.26
CA CYS A 621 -25.55 -13.55 -12.39
C CYS A 621 -26.78 -13.25 -13.28
N GLU A 622 -27.92 -13.92 -13.07
CA GLU A 622 -29.17 -13.71 -13.81
C GLU A 622 -30.26 -13.01 -12.97
N ASN A 623 -30.29 -13.26 -11.65
CA ASN A 623 -31.41 -12.87 -10.78
C ASN A 623 -31.02 -11.98 -9.59
N LYS A 624 -29.72 -11.78 -9.33
CA LYS A 624 -29.20 -10.94 -8.24
C LYS A 624 -28.26 -9.84 -8.75
N ILE A 625 -28.54 -9.32 -9.93
CA ILE A 625 -27.76 -8.26 -10.55
C ILE A 625 -28.17 -6.92 -9.93
N ILE A 626 -27.20 -6.16 -9.45
CA ILE A 626 -27.37 -4.82 -8.90
C ILE A 626 -26.84 -3.73 -9.84
N GLY A 627 -26.29 -4.10 -10.99
CA GLY A 627 -25.84 -3.14 -12.00
C GLY A 627 -24.77 -3.70 -12.93
N LEU A 628 -24.38 -2.89 -13.90
CA LEU A 628 -23.23 -3.16 -14.77
C LEU A 628 -21.97 -2.50 -14.20
N HIS A 629 -20.84 -3.18 -14.37
CA HIS A 629 -19.55 -2.66 -13.92
C HIS A 629 -18.46 -2.96 -14.94
N ALA A 630 -17.71 -1.92 -15.32
CA ALA A 630 -16.58 -2.04 -16.23
C ALA A 630 -15.28 -2.27 -15.44
N LEU A 631 -14.46 -3.19 -15.93
CA LEU A 631 -13.25 -3.69 -15.30
C LEU A 631 -12.15 -3.92 -16.34
N SER A 632 -10.92 -4.22 -15.90
CA SER A 632 -9.83 -4.59 -16.79
C SER A 632 -9.17 -5.90 -16.37
N ILE A 633 -9.11 -6.87 -17.27
CA ILE A 633 -8.33 -8.10 -17.08
C ILE A 633 -6.87 -7.78 -17.36
N VAL A 634 -5.99 -8.03 -16.39
CA VAL A 634 -4.53 -7.79 -16.49
C VAL A 634 -3.70 -9.07 -16.51
N GLY A 635 -4.36 -10.22 -16.40
CA GLY A 635 -3.68 -11.51 -16.36
C GLY A 635 -4.65 -12.64 -16.06
N TYR A 636 -4.11 -13.83 -15.83
CA TYR A 636 -4.86 -15.03 -15.49
C TYR A 636 -3.98 -16.04 -14.76
N GLY A 637 -4.61 -17.02 -14.11
CA GLY A 637 -3.90 -18.08 -13.42
C GLY A 637 -4.75 -19.31 -13.14
N ILE A 638 -4.18 -20.18 -12.30
CA ILE A 638 -4.83 -21.34 -11.72
C ILE A 638 -4.60 -21.28 -10.20
N TRP A 639 -5.67 -21.46 -9.43
CA TRP A 639 -5.63 -21.43 -7.98
C TRP A 639 -5.14 -22.79 -7.48
N ASN A 640 -3.92 -22.82 -6.91
CA ASN A 640 -3.21 -24.07 -6.62
C ASN A 640 -3.96 -25.04 -5.70
N GLU A 641 -4.79 -24.52 -4.79
CA GLU A 641 -5.50 -25.35 -3.78
C GLU A 641 -6.70 -26.10 -4.36
N THR A 642 -7.41 -25.49 -5.31
CA THR A 642 -8.70 -25.97 -5.83
C THR A 642 -8.64 -26.27 -7.33
N ASN A 643 -7.52 -25.96 -7.99
CA ASN A 643 -7.33 -26.00 -9.43
C ASN A 643 -8.32 -25.11 -10.20
N GLU A 644 -8.88 -24.08 -9.54
CA GLU A 644 -9.80 -23.13 -10.15
C GLU A 644 -9.04 -22.18 -11.08
N LYS A 645 -9.42 -22.15 -12.36
CA LYS A 645 -8.88 -21.16 -13.30
C LYS A 645 -9.47 -19.79 -12.98
N TYR A 646 -8.66 -18.74 -13.06
CA TYR A 646 -9.13 -17.38 -12.82
C TYR A 646 -8.52 -16.34 -13.74
N TRP A 647 -9.25 -15.24 -13.93
CA TRP A 647 -8.81 -13.96 -14.47
C TRP A 647 -8.30 -13.07 -13.33
N ILE A 648 -7.18 -12.37 -13.54
CA ILE A 648 -6.69 -11.31 -12.65
C ILE A 648 -7.35 -10.01 -13.11
N VAL A 649 -8.27 -9.47 -12.33
CA VAL A 649 -9.11 -8.34 -12.74
C VAL A 649 -8.82 -7.12 -11.87
N LYS A 650 -8.40 -6.02 -12.49
CA LYS A 650 -8.22 -4.72 -11.84
C LYS A 650 -9.59 -4.05 -11.66
N ASN A 651 -9.92 -3.68 -10.43
CA ASN A 651 -11.15 -2.95 -10.10
C ASN A 651 -10.85 -1.44 -9.85
N SER A 652 -11.89 -0.63 -9.70
CA SER A 652 -11.86 0.82 -9.46
C SER A 652 -12.37 1.20 -8.07
N TRP A 653 -12.26 0.29 -7.09
CA TRP A 653 -12.82 0.44 -5.74
C TRP A 653 -11.77 0.63 -4.62
N GLY A 654 -10.54 1.05 -4.97
CA GLY A 654 -9.45 1.47 -4.07
C GLY A 654 -8.27 1.95 -4.91
N GLN A 655 -7.26 2.73 -4.53
CA GLN A 655 -6.82 3.35 -3.30
C GLN A 655 -7.27 4.83 -3.21
N PHE A 656 -7.59 5.28 -2.00
CA PHE A 656 -7.78 6.69 -1.67
C PHE A 656 -6.45 7.24 -1.17
N ASN A 657 -5.82 8.14 -1.92
CA ASN A 657 -4.77 8.99 -1.37
C ASN A 657 -5.43 10.12 -0.59
N THR A 658 -5.56 9.96 0.74
CA THR A 658 -5.77 11.13 1.58
C THR A 658 -4.47 11.92 1.65
N LEU A 659 -4.34 12.97 0.84
CA LEU A 659 -3.40 14.07 1.07
C LEU A 659 -3.80 14.82 2.35
N GLN A 660 -3.71 14.16 3.49
CA GLN A 660 -3.67 14.76 4.82
C GLN A 660 -3.19 13.68 5.79
N ILE A 661 -1.98 13.91 6.31
CA ILE A 661 -1.32 13.17 7.39
C ILE A 661 -0.73 11.82 6.92
N ASN A 662 0.60 11.70 7.02
CA ASN A 662 1.45 10.56 6.63
C ASN A 662 1.06 9.20 7.26
N VAL A 663 -0.08 8.64 6.86
CA VAL A 663 -0.44 7.24 7.11
C VAL A 663 -1.04 6.65 5.83
N LEU A 664 -0.30 5.76 5.17
CA LEU A 664 -0.78 4.98 4.03
C LEU A 664 -1.82 3.95 4.50
N TYR A 665 -3.06 4.38 4.74
CA TYR A 665 -4.18 3.46 4.92
C TYR A 665 -4.68 3.00 3.55
N PHE A 666 -4.08 1.93 3.03
CA PHE A 666 -4.60 1.22 1.85
C PHE A 666 -5.97 0.64 2.20
N GLN A 667 -7.05 1.30 1.80
CA GLN A 667 -8.39 0.74 1.96
C GLN A 667 -8.52 -0.51 1.06
N ARG A 668 -8.68 -1.66 1.70
CA ARG A 668 -8.55 -2.99 1.09
C ARG A 668 -9.92 -3.48 0.62
N TYR A 669 -10.27 -3.17 -0.61
CA TYR A 669 -11.24 -3.97 -1.36
C TYR A 669 -10.50 -5.08 -2.12
N GLY A 670 -11.04 -6.31 -2.10
CA GLY A 670 -10.51 -7.45 -2.87
C GLY A 670 -9.12 -7.95 -2.46
N VAL A 671 -8.52 -8.73 -3.36
CA VAL A 671 -7.14 -9.23 -3.24
C VAL A 671 -6.15 -8.15 -3.64
N GLU A 672 -4.92 -8.23 -3.10
CA GLU A 672 -3.78 -7.42 -3.55
C GLU A 672 -4.09 -5.93 -3.73
N HIS A 673 -4.92 -5.40 -2.81
CA HIS A 673 -5.29 -3.98 -2.72
C HIS A 673 -6.12 -3.41 -3.88
N GLY A 674 -7.04 -4.20 -4.44
CA GLY A 674 -8.04 -3.70 -5.40
C GLY A 674 -8.30 -4.61 -6.60
N TYR A 675 -7.73 -5.81 -6.59
CA TYR A 675 -7.95 -6.81 -7.62
C TYR A 675 -9.03 -7.81 -7.20
N VAL A 676 -9.66 -8.44 -8.18
CA VAL A 676 -10.57 -9.56 -8.01
C VAL A 676 -10.08 -10.70 -8.89
N TYR A 677 -10.02 -11.90 -8.33
CA TYR A 677 -9.78 -13.10 -9.13
C TYR A 677 -11.12 -13.67 -9.55
N PHE A 678 -11.50 -13.51 -10.81
CA PHE A 678 -12.79 -13.99 -11.34
C PHE A 678 -12.64 -15.38 -11.94
N ALA A 679 -13.61 -16.27 -11.72
CA ALA A 679 -13.59 -17.60 -12.33
C ALA A 679 -13.49 -17.52 -13.86
N ARG A 680 -12.49 -18.20 -14.41
CA ARG A 680 -12.22 -18.34 -15.84
C ARG A 680 -12.70 -19.72 -16.31
N GLY A 681 -13.23 -19.82 -17.53
CA GLY A 681 -13.75 -21.08 -18.07
C GLY A 681 -15.26 -21.23 -18.08
N ILE A 682 -15.96 -20.28 -17.48
CA ILE A 682 -17.42 -20.36 -17.28
C ILE A 682 -18.15 -19.08 -17.70
N ASN A 683 -17.43 -18.08 -18.25
CA ASN A 683 -17.96 -16.74 -18.54
C ASN A 683 -18.75 -16.17 -17.34
N ALA A 684 -18.11 -16.15 -16.17
CA ALA A 684 -18.76 -15.77 -14.91
C ALA A 684 -19.33 -14.35 -15.02
N CYS A 685 -20.65 -14.23 -14.85
CA CYS A 685 -21.39 -12.97 -14.93
C CYS A 685 -21.14 -12.14 -16.21
N GLY A 686 -20.88 -12.81 -17.33
CA GLY A 686 -20.71 -12.15 -18.64
C GLY A 686 -19.36 -11.47 -18.83
N ILE A 687 -18.36 -11.77 -18.00
CA ILE A 687 -17.02 -11.16 -18.10
C ILE A 687 -16.35 -11.33 -19.48
N GLU A 688 -16.77 -12.33 -20.27
CA GLU A 688 -16.26 -12.62 -21.62
C GLU A 688 -17.24 -12.14 -22.72
N ASP A 689 -18.34 -11.45 -22.38
CA ASP A 689 -19.36 -11.01 -23.35
C ASP A 689 -18.93 -9.77 -24.14
N GLN A 690 -18.13 -8.88 -23.55
CA GLN A 690 -17.69 -7.62 -24.17
C GLN A 690 -16.19 -7.33 -24.00
N PRO A 691 -15.29 -8.27 -24.36
CA PRO A 691 -13.86 -8.06 -24.26
C PRO A 691 -13.36 -7.08 -25.34
N MET A 692 -12.68 -6.02 -24.91
CA MET A 692 -12.12 -5.00 -25.78
C MET A 692 -10.64 -4.78 -25.51
N GLY A 693 -9.84 -4.90 -26.57
CA GLY A 693 -8.40 -4.62 -26.55
C GLY A 693 -8.08 -3.29 -27.23
N VAL A 694 -6.98 -2.65 -26.82
CA VAL A 694 -6.50 -1.39 -27.41
C VAL A 694 -5.03 -1.47 -27.79
N ILE A 695 -4.64 -0.72 -28.81
CA ILE A 695 -3.24 -0.61 -29.27
C ILE A 695 -2.90 0.88 -29.33
N ALA A 696 -1.76 1.28 -28.76
CA ALA A 696 -1.25 2.65 -28.73
C ALA A 696 -0.24 2.93 -29.87
#